data_AF-A0A7L4ZIU0-F1
#
_entry.id   AF-A0A7L4ZIU0-F1
#
_cell.length_a   1.000
_cell.length_b   1.000
_cell.length_c   1.000
_cell.angle_alpha   90.00
_cell.angle_beta   90.00
_cell.angle_gamma   90.00
#
_symmetry.space_group_name_H-M   'P 1'
#
loop_
_entity.id
_entity.type
_entity.pdbx_description
1 polymer ?
#
loop_
_entity_poly.entity_id
_entity_poly.type
_entity_poly.pdbx_seq_one_letter_code
_entity_poly.pdbx_strand_id
1 'polypeptide(L)'
;MVESNVLTQVKNIVSKTLKISLEKLDVDADFDNFGIDSIIAMELMSNLSKEMDISVTPAQFTEVNTIKELADIIEQTKAANSDTVVEVEAVKIEEVKEAPQRQIETEVKQATKQRQQVPVRRSSSNRSNDSSGVNESVLDKIRQEFSIDLSYRKFNSIEDIADTLVSSHLDELLQHYNIVGEETQEEDTFVENNSSHSTDYDTVTYVGSGDIAIVGISCNFPDAPNAGAYWNNLMEQKNSMREIPATRWNWKEHYAEVATEGKTNSKWAALIENPDCFDAKFFGVEAEEAKLMDPQERLLLQEVYKSFQDAGINPKELAGTNTGVYASYEYSEYEHYLRNNVDRLELGANKPVFSSSSPTYYLANRLSFLYDFNGPSESFNVNCAGSAVAINRAYHSLLDGENDVAVVGGVSLNLFADDYIALSKYEMLSPNGTCAVFDDNANGFTRGEGAASVVLKRVSDAERDNNKIYGVIKNSNQNNRGKARFMQEIDIESIANVISDCYKDAAIDPKTVNYIEVDGYATKWADSFEFEGVKKAFDKVDSKEKSCALGSLKGNIGNLESVNGLASLIKLSLSMYNKKFPATITKNKTNAFIDIDNKNHPLYIADAVIPFDSIRKDEHSLIRAGINSFADTGVNVHILVEEYDTNNADAEVETSTEPQLFILSAKDTDRLIETVNNYIAHFSDADEKSFTNTIYTLQLGREAMDERLAITTSSFQDVLKKLNSVKNSLSQGKVALEKDGIFYRSAKQTDESPLKGIFNDDMAKMLIQDTKQADRLQKLARLWIVGLDVPWKLLWEHKTARPTSLPLYPFYNNRHWAELSGNDNSTPKPVLNGKQKEPKVVAKVETMKKAVQPEWFIYMAEGAKEDENSFSSVEKMELFLQQEIASILKISAKDVDKNLDFMELGLNSIDIGTFVSNTMNLLHVTLSPAIIFNNTEINSLARYLSETYAEKVANLSVTKDAHKAKSAQIANAGAIHDELPIAERVLIPLQTTGKQTPIFAVSQGGNGTTLAFQHLVHAFGNDQPFYGLEFAMEANQSDAITIKNIAETNIEAIKKVQPKGPYRLLGYSNGGMIAFEMTKILLEKGEKIELLGFLDCLSPLQPVIDMVDEIIGAFKEKFISPSGEKIHLDADKMKSMSGKDRISYLHEAITKNGFSIPKKQFEDTYEILITMDTACRAYKPSKISEKVNNILFRATKGYMEGYKKLVQDYGWNKLFSNKIQISHIDANHFSITDKEPSIEIAKKINALLKKSQKTNL
;
A
#
# COMPACT_ATOMS: atom_id res chain seq x y z
N MET A 1 0.93 53.49 -7.27
CA MET A 1 1.98 53.19 -8.27
C MET A 1 1.27 52.87 -9.58
N VAL A 2 1.99 52.71 -10.69
CA VAL A 2 1.41 52.09 -11.91
C VAL A 2 1.65 50.59 -11.78
N GLU A 3 0.63 49.75 -11.99
CA GLU A 3 0.77 48.30 -11.95
C GLU A 3 1.56 47.78 -13.17
N SER A 4 2.22 46.62 -13.03
CA SER A 4 2.89 45.95 -14.16
C SER A 4 1.86 45.54 -15.22
N ASN A 5 2.23 45.67 -16.50
CA ASN A 5 1.45 45.17 -17.63
C ASN A 5 1.25 43.64 -17.55
N VAL A 6 2.25 42.90 -17.05
CA VAL A 6 2.14 41.45 -16.82
C VAL A 6 1.15 41.17 -15.71
N LEU A 7 1.24 41.87 -14.57
CA LEU A 7 0.28 41.73 -13.47
C LEU A 7 -1.15 42.03 -13.92
N THR A 8 -1.38 43.09 -14.72
CA THR A 8 -2.70 43.38 -15.28
C THR A 8 -3.18 42.28 -16.25
N GLN A 9 -2.30 41.69 -17.06
CA GLN A 9 -2.64 40.58 -17.96
C GLN A 9 -3.00 39.30 -17.20
N VAL A 10 -2.18 38.88 -16.23
CA VAL A 10 -2.46 37.71 -15.38
C VAL A 10 -3.75 37.94 -14.59
N LYS A 11 -3.95 39.12 -13.99
CA LYS A 11 -5.20 39.48 -13.29
C LYS A 11 -6.42 39.45 -14.22
N ASN A 12 -6.30 39.84 -15.49
CA ASN A 12 -7.37 39.69 -16.49
C ASN A 12 -7.68 38.22 -16.81
N ILE A 13 -6.68 37.35 -16.88
CA ILE A 13 -6.87 35.93 -17.22
C ILE A 13 -7.41 35.16 -16.02
N VAL A 14 -6.91 35.43 -14.81
CA VAL A 14 -7.53 34.97 -13.55
C VAL A 14 -8.99 35.45 -13.46
N SER A 15 -9.26 36.73 -13.76
CA SER A 15 -10.64 37.28 -13.78
C SER A 15 -11.56 36.56 -14.77
N LYS A 16 -11.07 36.17 -15.95
CA LYS A 16 -11.82 35.36 -16.92
C LYS A 16 -12.08 33.94 -16.42
N THR A 17 -11.03 33.23 -16.00
CA THR A 17 -11.11 31.81 -15.63
C THR A 17 -11.95 31.62 -14.37
N LEU A 18 -11.69 32.40 -13.32
CA LEU A 18 -12.48 32.36 -12.07
C LEU A 18 -13.86 33.02 -12.21
N LYS A 19 -14.09 33.77 -13.29
CA LYS A 19 -15.29 34.59 -13.54
C LYS A 19 -15.52 35.66 -12.45
N ILE A 20 -14.48 36.00 -11.67
CA ILE A 20 -14.48 37.04 -10.64
C ILE A 20 -14.13 38.39 -11.26
N SER A 21 -14.90 39.44 -10.95
CA SER A 21 -14.63 40.79 -11.47
C SER A 21 -13.31 41.38 -10.96
N LEU A 22 -12.54 42.03 -11.83
CA LEU A 22 -11.21 42.62 -11.55
C LEU A 22 -11.11 43.43 -10.23
N GLU A 23 -12.16 44.17 -9.88
CA GLU A 23 -12.26 44.99 -8.66
C GLU A 23 -12.31 44.17 -7.36
N LYS A 24 -12.54 42.85 -7.45
CA LYS A 24 -12.60 41.90 -6.32
C LYS A 24 -11.41 40.94 -6.24
N LEU A 25 -10.53 40.94 -7.24
CA LEU A 25 -9.28 40.21 -7.17
C LEU A 25 -8.25 41.03 -6.40
N ASP A 26 -8.03 40.67 -5.13
CA ASP A 26 -6.83 41.07 -4.40
C ASP A 26 -5.65 40.29 -4.97
N VAL A 27 -4.57 40.98 -5.35
CA VAL A 27 -3.42 40.34 -6.00
C VAL A 27 -2.45 39.73 -5.00
N ASP A 28 -2.50 40.17 -3.74
CA ASP A 28 -1.68 39.72 -2.62
C ASP A 28 -2.39 38.62 -1.77
N ALA A 29 -3.56 38.12 -2.22
CA ALA A 29 -4.30 37.06 -1.55
C ALA A 29 -4.04 35.67 -2.14
N ASP A 30 -4.13 34.65 -1.29
CA ASP A 30 -3.86 33.25 -1.63
C ASP A 30 -4.88 32.67 -2.64
N PHE A 31 -4.42 31.80 -3.55
CA PHE A 31 -5.23 31.04 -4.50
C PHE A 31 -6.22 30.10 -3.80
N ASP A 32 -5.91 29.62 -2.59
CA ASP A 32 -6.87 28.90 -1.73
C ASP A 32 -8.09 29.79 -1.41
N ASN A 33 -7.90 31.10 -1.17
CA ASN A 33 -9.02 32.05 -0.96
C ASN A 33 -9.83 32.31 -2.24
N PHE A 34 -9.28 31.96 -3.40
CA PHE A 34 -9.94 32.05 -4.70
C PHE A 34 -10.58 30.72 -5.15
N GLY A 35 -10.39 29.62 -4.41
CA GLY A 35 -11.04 28.33 -4.63
C GLY A 35 -10.57 27.62 -5.90
N ILE A 36 -9.26 27.63 -6.16
CA ILE A 36 -8.65 27.10 -7.40
C ILE A 36 -8.27 25.62 -7.23
N ASP A 37 -9.15 24.69 -7.64
CA ASP A 37 -8.75 23.29 -7.80
C ASP A 37 -7.66 23.11 -8.85
N SER A 38 -7.03 21.94 -8.83
CA SER A 38 -6.49 21.27 -10.00
C SER A 38 -7.22 21.58 -11.32
N ILE A 39 -8.57 21.57 -11.37
CA ILE A 39 -9.33 21.77 -12.62
C ILE A 39 -9.31 23.25 -13.07
N ILE A 40 -9.56 24.19 -12.16
CA ILE A 40 -9.50 25.63 -12.42
C ILE A 40 -8.03 26.07 -12.62
N ALA A 41 -7.06 25.42 -11.98
CA ALA A 41 -5.63 25.57 -12.23
C ALA A 41 -5.26 25.08 -13.64
N MET A 42 -5.77 23.94 -14.11
CA MET A 42 -5.62 23.49 -15.51
C MET A 42 -6.22 24.52 -16.47
N GLU A 43 -7.44 25.00 -16.21
CA GLU A 43 -8.08 26.01 -17.07
C GLU A 43 -7.29 27.33 -17.04
N LEU A 44 -6.76 27.73 -15.89
CA LEU A 44 -5.98 28.94 -15.70
C LEU A 44 -4.61 28.84 -16.38
N MET A 45 -3.85 27.76 -16.18
CA MET A 45 -2.59 27.49 -16.89
C MET A 45 -2.81 27.42 -18.41
N SER A 46 -3.88 26.76 -18.87
CA SER A 46 -4.25 26.66 -20.29
C SER A 46 -4.62 28.03 -20.88
N ASN A 47 -5.41 28.84 -20.17
CA ASN A 47 -5.78 30.19 -20.59
C ASN A 47 -4.58 31.16 -20.54
N LEU A 48 -3.70 31.05 -19.54
CA LEU A 48 -2.46 31.82 -19.46
C LEU A 48 -1.53 31.48 -20.62
N SER A 49 -1.30 30.19 -20.89
CA SER A 49 -0.50 29.72 -22.01
C SER A 49 -1.04 30.27 -23.35
N LYS A 50 -2.35 30.14 -23.55
CA LYS A 50 -3.05 30.50 -24.79
C LYS A 50 -3.23 32.01 -25.02
N GLU A 51 -3.38 32.82 -23.97
CA GLU A 51 -3.54 34.27 -24.09
C GLU A 51 -2.22 35.06 -23.93
N MET A 52 -1.19 34.48 -23.31
CA MET A 52 0.10 35.16 -23.07
C MET A 52 1.28 34.61 -23.86
N ASP A 53 1.11 33.52 -24.62
CA ASP A 53 2.16 32.82 -25.41
C ASP A 53 3.34 32.37 -24.52
N ILE A 54 3.02 31.54 -23.53
CA ILE A 54 3.93 30.98 -22.53
C ILE A 54 3.60 29.51 -22.27
N SER A 55 4.49 28.77 -21.59
CA SER A 55 4.13 27.52 -20.91
C SER A 55 4.19 27.76 -19.39
N VAL A 56 3.21 27.26 -18.66
CA VAL A 56 3.18 27.22 -17.19
C VAL A 56 2.93 25.76 -16.83
N THR A 57 3.93 25.09 -16.24
CA THR A 57 3.79 23.69 -15.83
C THR A 57 3.01 23.58 -14.52
N PRO A 58 2.38 22.43 -14.22
CA PRO A 58 1.73 22.21 -12.93
C PRO A 58 2.67 22.44 -11.74
N ALA A 59 3.96 22.10 -11.88
CA ALA A 59 4.99 22.36 -10.87
C ALA A 59 5.16 23.86 -10.58
N GLN A 60 5.35 24.68 -11.62
CA GLN A 60 5.48 26.13 -11.51
C GLN A 60 4.22 26.79 -10.94
N PHE A 61 3.04 26.21 -11.18
CA PHE A 61 1.78 26.69 -10.61
C PHE A 61 1.65 26.32 -9.11
N THR A 62 2.16 25.16 -8.68
CA THR A 62 2.17 24.78 -7.25
C THR A 62 3.25 25.47 -6.41
N GLU A 63 4.21 26.15 -7.03
CA GLU A 63 5.23 26.95 -6.32
C GLU A 63 4.77 28.39 -5.98
N VAL A 64 3.59 28.81 -6.45
CA VAL A 64 3.02 30.16 -6.22
C VAL A 64 1.69 30.10 -5.50
N ASN A 65 1.49 31.01 -4.54
CA ASN A 65 0.27 31.08 -3.74
C ASN A 65 -0.60 32.27 -4.15
N THR A 66 -0.06 33.30 -4.82
CA THR A 66 -0.83 34.52 -5.16
C THR A 66 -0.81 34.90 -6.64
N ILE A 67 -1.82 35.65 -7.08
CA ILE A 67 -1.92 36.23 -8.44
C ILE A 67 -0.66 37.05 -8.78
N LYS A 68 -0.09 37.71 -7.79
CA LYS A 68 1.12 38.52 -7.89
C LYS A 68 2.39 37.70 -8.02
N GLU A 69 2.57 36.65 -7.22
CA GLU A 69 3.69 35.72 -7.36
C GLU A 69 3.66 35.01 -8.73
N LEU A 70 2.47 34.59 -9.18
CA LEU A 70 2.28 34.05 -10.54
C LEU A 70 2.62 35.08 -11.63
N ALA A 71 2.25 36.35 -11.45
CA ALA A 71 2.64 37.42 -12.36
C ALA A 71 4.14 37.71 -12.32
N ASP A 72 4.79 37.67 -11.17
CA ASP A 72 6.22 37.89 -11.00
C ASP A 72 7.03 36.74 -11.62
N ILE A 73 6.59 35.48 -11.51
CA ILE A 73 7.20 34.34 -12.23
C ILE A 73 6.99 34.46 -13.74
N ILE A 74 5.79 34.87 -14.20
CA ILE A 74 5.53 35.08 -15.63
C ILE A 74 6.34 36.26 -16.18
N GLU A 75 6.55 37.33 -15.40
CA GLU A 75 7.37 38.48 -15.78
C GLU A 75 8.86 38.11 -15.84
N GLN A 76 9.37 37.31 -14.90
CA GLN A 76 10.71 36.70 -14.96
C GLN A 76 10.87 35.76 -16.17
N THR A 77 9.89 34.90 -16.42
CA THR A 77 9.88 33.96 -17.56
C THR A 77 9.82 34.69 -18.90
N LYS A 78 9.09 35.82 -18.98
CA LYS A 78 9.08 36.67 -20.18
C LYS A 78 10.36 37.48 -20.32
N ALA A 79 10.96 37.97 -19.23
CA ALA A 79 12.26 38.65 -19.27
C ALA A 79 13.34 37.73 -19.88
N ALA A 80 13.46 36.50 -19.36
CA ALA A 80 14.41 35.49 -19.84
C ALA A 80 14.24 35.10 -21.33
N ASN A 81 13.03 35.24 -21.89
CA ASN A 81 12.75 35.02 -23.31
C ASN A 81 12.90 36.30 -24.17
N SER A 82 12.98 37.49 -23.55
CA SER A 82 12.96 38.78 -24.26
C SER A 82 14.35 39.29 -24.69
N ASP A 83 15.42 38.90 -23.97
CA ASP A 83 16.82 39.23 -24.34
C ASP A 83 17.29 38.58 -25.65
N THR A 84 16.44 37.78 -26.30
CA THR A 84 16.70 37.08 -27.57
C THR A 84 16.20 37.78 -28.84
N VAL A 85 15.61 38.99 -28.76
CA VAL A 85 15.13 39.75 -29.94
C VAL A 85 16.12 40.84 -30.35
N VAL A 86 16.91 40.58 -31.39
CA VAL A 86 17.87 41.54 -31.95
C VAL A 86 17.22 42.43 -33.01
N GLU A 87 17.02 43.72 -32.70
CA GLU A 87 16.86 44.75 -33.75
C GLU A 87 18.23 45.33 -34.16
N VAL A 88 18.40 45.56 -35.47
CA VAL A 88 19.69 45.93 -36.08
C VAL A 88 19.63 47.34 -36.65
N GLU A 89 20.23 48.30 -35.94
CA GLU A 89 20.64 49.60 -36.52
C GLU A 89 22.16 49.83 -36.36
N ALA A 90 22.70 50.72 -37.21
CA ALA A 90 24.05 50.54 -37.74
C ALA A 90 25.05 51.67 -37.43
N VAL A 91 26.07 51.32 -36.64
CA VAL A 91 27.48 51.77 -36.74
C VAL A 91 27.78 53.28 -36.56
N LYS A 92 28.46 53.62 -35.45
CA LYS A 92 29.82 54.22 -35.52
C LYS A 92 30.61 54.20 -34.20
N ILE A 93 31.90 54.49 -34.33
CA ILE A 93 33.00 54.28 -33.38
C ILE A 93 33.40 55.60 -32.72
N GLU A 94 33.74 55.59 -31.42
CA GLU A 94 34.93 56.30 -30.88
C GLU A 94 35.33 55.78 -29.48
N GLU A 95 36.63 55.81 -29.19
CA GLU A 95 37.23 55.46 -27.89
C GLU A 95 37.27 56.68 -26.94
N VAL A 96 37.59 56.50 -25.64
CA VAL A 96 38.69 57.24 -24.94
C VAL A 96 38.80 56.97 -23.41
N LYS A 97 39.94 56.37 -23.03
CA LYS A 97 40.77 56.52 -21.80
C LYS A 97 40.32 56.06 -20.40
N GLU A 98 41.37 55.72 -19.63
CA GLU A 98 41.38 55.20 -18.26
C GLU A 98 41.70 56.26 -17.18
N ALA A 99 41.20 56.05 -15.95
CA ALA A 99 41.94 56.16 -14.66
C ALA A 99 42.51 57.57 -14.24
N PRO A 100 43.22 57.76 -13.08
CA PRO A 100 43.62 56.78 -12.04
C PRO A 100 43.62 57.23 -10.53
N GLN A 101 43.99 56.27 -9.65
CA GLN A 101 44.67 56.43 -8.31
C GLN A 101 43.84 56.91 -7.08
N ARG A 102 44.16 56.57 -5.80
CA ARG A 102 45.34 55.93 -5.11
C ARG A 102 44.88 55.01 -3.94
N GLN A 103 45.46 53.82 -3.68
CA GLN A 103 46.59 53.46 -2.75
C GLN A 103 46.36 53.77 -1.24
N ILE A 104 46.89 53.07 -0.21
CA ILE A 104 48.09 52.18 -0.02
C ILE A 104 47.80 50.99 0.97
N GLU A 105 48.68 49.98 1.01
CA GLU A 105 48.81 48.79 1.91
C GLU A 105 49.32 49.15 3.36
N THR A 106 49.84 48.31 4.30
CA THR A 106 50.43 46.93 4.31
C THR A 106 50.51 46.26 5.73
N GLU A 107 50.27 44.93 5.81
CA GLU A 107 51.01 43.81 6.49
C GLU A 107 51.53 43.69 7.98
N VAL A 108 51.45 42.43 8.51
CA VAL A 108 52.54 41.56 9.13
C VAL A 108 52.69 41.20 10.66
N LYS A 109 52.38 39.90 10.98
CA LYS A 109 53.04 38.81 11.82
C LYS A 109 53.55 39.00 13.29
N GLN A 110 53.34 37.99 14.20
CA GLN A 110 54.28 36.85 14.57
C GLN A 110 54.28 36.31 16.06
N ALA A 111 54.48 34.97 16.22
CA ALA A 111 55.26 34.21 17.24
C ALA A 111 54.82 33.81 18.72
N THR A 112 54.42 32.54 18.90
CA THR A 112 55.11 31.41 19.65
C THR A 112 55.40 31.34 21.20
N LYS A 113 54.72 30.39 21.90
CA LYS A 113 55.11 29.45 23.03
C LYS A 113 55.45 29.84 24.51
N GLN A 114 55.01 28.92 25.41
CA GLN A 114 55.60 28.35 26.68
C GLN A 114 55.14 28.79 28.11
N ARG A 115 54.64 27.78 28.88
CA ARG A 115 54.83 27.35 30.32
C ARG A 115 55.34 28.39 31.37
N GLN A 116 54.97 28.40 32.68
CA GLN A 116 54.66 27.29 33.62
C GLN A 116 54.15 27.76 35.04
N GLN A 117 53.74 26.78 35.89
CA GLN A 117 53.75 26.73 37.39
C GLN A 117 52.58 27.27 38.26
N VAL A 118 52.42 26.64 39.45
CA VAL A 118 51.29 26.74 40.42
C VAL A 118 51.77 26.53 41.87
N PRO A 119 51.34 27.37 42.84
CA PRO A 119 51.24 26.95 44.25
C PRO A 119 50.10 27.61 45.10
N VAL A 120 49.73 27.16 46.32
CA VAL A 120 49.31 25.80 46.77
C VAL A 120 48.62 25.83 48.16
N ARG A 121 47.43 25.20 48.33
CA ARG A 121 46.80 24.73 49.62
C ARG A 121 46.39 25.81 50.67
N ARG A 122 45.61 25.59 51.76
CA ARG A 122 44.71 24.55 52.37
C ARG A 122 43.91 25.28 53.49
N SER A 123 42.79 24.83 54.09
CA SER A 123 41.72 23.83 53.84
C SER A 123 40.46 24.37 54.58
N SER A 124 39.56 23.74 55.37
CA SER A 124 39.15 22.40 55.89
C SER A 124 37.89 22.70 56.77
N SER A 125 36.95 21.85 57.19
CA SER A 125 36.52 20.43 57.06
C SER A 125 35.28 20.32 58.01
N ASN A 126 34.23 19.50 57.97
CA ASN A 126 33.75 18.23 57.36
C ASN A 126 32.20 18.21 57.62
N ARG A 127 31.29 17.30 57.23
CA ARG A 127 31.10 16.13 56.31
C ARG A 127 29.59 15.78 56.41
N SER A 128 28.92 14.99 55.56
CA SER A 128 29.02 14.66 54.12
C SER A 128 27.94 13.62 53.78
N ASN A 129 27.22 13.76 52.67
CA ASN A 129 26.62 12.65 51.90
C ASN A 129 26.49 13.11 50.44
N ASP A 130 26.61 12.18 49.49
CA ASP A 130 26.99 12.46 48.09
C ASP A 130 26.37 11.42 47.14
N SER A 131 26.07 11.84 45.91
CA SER A 131 25.73 10.97 44.78
C SER A 131 25.85 11.73 43.44
N SER A 132 27.05 12.23 43.11
CA SER A 132 27.29 12.95 41.84
C SER A 132 28.53 12.52 41.03
N GLY A 133 29.26 11.49 41.47
CA GLY A 133 30.46 10.99 40.77
C GLY A 133 30.34 9.52 40.35
N VAL A 134 30.23 9.27 39.05
CA VAL A 134 30.41 7.93 38.42
C VAL A 134 31.22 8.03 37.12
N ASN A 135 30.87 8.94 36.21
CA ASN A 135 31.35 8.85 34.82
C ASN A 135 32.81 9.31 34.59
N GLU A 136 33.36 10.26 35.35
CA GLU A 136 34.73 10.77 35.11
C GLU A 136 35.81 9.67 35.22
N SER A 137 35.70 8.75 36.18
CA SER A 137 36.69 7.66 36.33
C SER A 137 36.59 6.56 35.27
N VAL A 138 35.49 6.52 34.52
CA VAL A 138 35.31 5.64 33.35
C VAL A 138 35.98 6.28 32.13
N LEU A 139 35.75 7.59 31.91
CA LEU A 139 36.37 8.35 30.82
C LEU A 139 37.90 8.41 30.96
N ASP A 140 38.42 8.64 32.17
CA ASP A 140 39.88 8.61 32.45
C ASP A 140 40.49 7.23 32.18
N LYS A 141 39.75 6.13 32.43
CA LYS A 141 40.20 4.78 32.10
C LYS A 141 40.23 4.53 30.60
N ILE A 142 39.15 4.84 29.89
CA ILE A 142 39.06 4.69 28.43
C ILE A 142 40.24 5.39 27.73
N ARG A 143 40.59 6.58 28.21
CA ARG A 143 41.72 7.38 27.71
C ARG A 143 43.10 6.86 28.10
N GLN A 144 43.23 6.06 29.16
CA GLN A 144 44.48 5.38 29.55
C GLN A 144 44.66 4.02 28.90
N GLU A 145 43.55 3.30 28.64
CA GLU A 145 43.55 1.92 28.17
C GLU A 145 43.53 1.89 26.63
N PHE A 146 42.57 2.59 26.00
CA PHE A 146 42.38 2.62 24.54
C PHE A 146 42.98 3.86 23.85
N SER A 147 43.54 4.82 24.62
CA SER A 147 44.00 6.14 24.14
C SER A 147 42.92 7.09 23.59
N ILE A 148 41.64 6.68 23.59
CA ILE A 148 40.50 7.45 23.07
C ILE A 148 40.10 8.57 24.04
N ASP A 149 39.94 9.81 23.54
CA ASP A 149 39.58 10.98 24.36
C ASP A 149 38.12 11.41 24.16
N LEU A 150 37.22 10.89 25.00
CA LEU A 150 35.81 11.25 24.98
C LEU A 150 35.48 12.55 25.77
N SER A 151 36.47 13.25 26.33
CA SER A 151 36.21 14.37 27.28
C SER A 151 35.61 15.64 26.64
N TYR A 152 35.41 15.66 25.32
CA TYR A 152 34.70 16.72 24.59
C TYR A 152 33.19 16.76 24.85
N ARG A 153 32.59 15.65 25.34
CA ARG A 153 31.15 15.49 25.55
C ARG A 153 30.85 15.07 27.00
N LYS A 154 29.68 15.48 27.50
CA LYS A 154 29.09 14.89 28.72
C LYS A 154 28.17 13.74 28.35
N PHE A 155 28.34 12.61 29.03
CA PHE A 155 27.54 11.40 28.86
C PHE A 155 26.64 11.20 30.07
N ASN A 156 25.40 10.77 29.82
CA ASN A 156 24.37 10.69 30.85
C ASN A 156 24.33 9.33 31.58
N SER A 157 24.92 8.29 30.99
CA SER A 157 25.08 6.95 31.58
C SER A 157 26.38 6.29 31.10
N ILE A 158 26.59 5.01 31.39
CA ILE A 158 27.76 4.25 30.91
C ILE A 158 27.48 3.66 29.51
N GLU A 159 26.23 3.32 29.24
CA GLU A 159 25.74 2.87 27.93
C GLU A 159 25.98 3.95 26.87
N ASP A 160 25.64 5.21 27.16
CA ASP A 160 25.92 6.38 26.30
C ASP A 160 27.43 6.57 25.97
N ILE A 161 28.32 6.07 26.83
CA ILE A 161 29.78 6.03 26.60
C ILE A 161 30.15 4.84 25.72
N ALA A 162 29.59 3.66 26.00
CA ALA A 162 29.85 2.42 25.25
C ALA A 162 29.34 2.50 23.80
N ASP A 163 28.14 3.05 23.60
CA ASP A 163 27.56 3.27 22.28
C ASP A 163 28.43 4.23 21.47
N THR A 164 28.91 5.32 22.09
CA THR A 164 29.84 6.27 21.44
C THR A 164 31.19 5.64 21.10
N LEU A 165 31.71 4.74 21.95
CA LEU A 165 32.92 3.97 21.66
C LEU A 165 32.75 3.06 20.44
N VAL A 166 31.65 2.29 20.39
CA VAL A 166 31.39 1.34 19.30
C VAL A 166 31.00 2.06 18.00
N SER A 167 30.30 3.19 18.06
CA SER A 167 29.85 3.93 16.86
C SER A 167 30.92 4.83 16.25
N SER A 168 31.90 5.29 17.02
CA SER A 168 32.82 6.37 16.60
C SER A 168 34.31 6.05 16.76
N HIS A 169 34.66 4.96 17.43
CA HIS A 169 36.03 4.59 17.76
C HIS A 169 36.31 3.07 17.62
N LEU A 170 35.56 2.39 16.74
CA LEU A 170 35.60 0.92 16.62
C LEU A 170 36.98 0.39 16.21
N ASP A 171 37.62 1.02 15.22
CA ASP A 171 38.92 0.57 14.70
C ASP A 171 40.03 0.65 15.76
N GLU A 172 40.00 1.70 16.59
CA GLU A 172 40.94 1.91 17.69
C GLU A 172 40.78 0.83 18.79
N LEU A 173 39.55 0.34 19.00
CA LEU A 173 39.25 -0.78 19.90
C LEU A 173 39.67 -2.13 19.30
N LEU A 174 39.38 -2.38 18.02
CA LEU A 174 39.78 -3.60 17.31
C LEU A 174 41.31 -3.73 17.23
N GLN A 175 42.01 -2.61 17.03
CA GLN A 175 43.46 -2.55 17.07
C GLN A 175 44.00 -2.76 18.49
N HIS A 176 43.40 -2.13 19.52
CA HIS A 176 43.82 -2.34 20.91
C HIS A 176 43.70 -3.81 21.36
N TYR A 177 42.60 -4.48 21.01
CA TYR A 177 42.41 -5.90 21.32
C TYR A 177 43.15 -6.85 20.38
N ASN A 178 43.87 -6.32 19.38
CA ASN A 178 44.69 -7.07 18.43
C ASN A 178 43.90 -8.16 17.69
N ILE A 179 42.63 -7.87 17.38
CA ILE A 179 41.66 -8.79 16.77
C ILE A 179 41.87 -8.91 15.26
N VAL A 180 42.50 -7.92 14.63
CA VAL A 180 43.03 -8.02 13.27
C VAL A 180 44.38 -8.73 13.33
N GLY A 181 44.43 -9.97 12.84
CA GLY A 181 45.66 -10.75 12.74
C GLY A 181 46.49 -10.39 11.51
N GLU A 182 47.80 -10.25 11.68
CA GLU A 182 48.74 -10.03 10.58
C GLU A 182 49.07 -11.34 9.84
N GLU A 183 48.81 -11.41 8.52
CA GLU A 183 49.51 -12.35 7.64
C GLU A 183 50.60 -11.63 6.84
N THR A 184 51.79 -11.60 7.45
CA THR A 184 53.14 -11.70 6.85
C THR A 184 53.47 -11.03 5.51
N GLN A 185 54.51 -10.19 5.53
CA GLN A 185 55.26 -9.71 4.36
C GLN A 185 56.41 -10.67 3.96
N GLU A 186 57.26 -10.22 3.02
CA GLU A 186 58.46 -10.85 2.40
C GLU A 186 58.16 -11.77 1.19
N GLU A 187 58.82 -11.63 0.04
CA GLU A 187 59.86 -10.68 -0.41
C GLU A 187 59.82 -10.58 -1.95
N ASP A 188 60.00 -9.40 -2.55
CA ASP A 188 60.62 -9.29 -3.88
C ASP A 188 61.30 -7.92 -4.09
N THR A 189 62.28 -7.85 -4.99
CA THR A 189 63.35 -6.84 -4.95
C THR A 189 63.33 -5.79 -6.07
N PHE A 190 63.72 -4.56 -5.71
CA PHE A 190 63.81 -3.42 -6.63
C PHE A 190 64.87 -3.59 -7.73
N VAL A 191 64.49 -3.29 -8.97
CA VAL A 191 65.43 -2.82 -10.01
C VAL A 191 64.80 -1.63 -10.76
N GLU A 192 65.25 -0.41 -10.47
CA GLU A 192 64.99 0.75 -11.34
C GLU A 192 65.79 0.65 -12.64
N ASN A 193 65.29 1.21 -13.75
CA ASN A 193 65.97 2.29 -14.48
C ASN A 193 65.19 2.85 -15.69
N ASN A 194 65.20 4.19 -15.81
CA ASN A 194 65.14 5.00 -17.04
C ASN A 194 63.90 4.99 -17.95
N SER A 195 63.04 6.00 -17.75
CA SER A 195 62.72 7.10 -18.71
C SER A 195 62.76 6.81 -20.23
N SER A 196 61.80 7.24 -21.06
CA SER A 196 61.16 8.57 -21.06
C SER A 196 59.99 8.68 -22.05
N HIS A 197 59.12 9.69 -21.87
CA HIS A 197 57.95 10.06 -22.72
C HIS A 197 56.78 9.06 -22.63
N SER A 198 55.52 9.47 -22.71
CA SER A 198 54.91 10.82 -22.72
C SER A 198 53.52 10.77 -22.06
N THR A 199 52.92 11.92 -21.77
CA THR A 199 51.54 12.01 -21.26
C THR A 199 50.53 11.61 -22.33
N ASP A 200 49.88 10.47 -22.14
CA ASP A 200 48.45 10.23 -22.42
C ASP A 200 48.09 8.90 -21.75
N TYR A 201 47.05 8.89 -20.91
CA TYR A 201 46.45 7.68 -20.38
C TYR A 201 44.98 7.95 -20.02
N ASP A 202 44.09 7.53 -20.92
CA ASP A 202 42.79 7.03 -20.51
C ASP A 202 43.02 5.84 -19.57
N THR A 203 42.38 5.85 -18.39
CA THR A 203 42.33 4.68 -17.51
C THR A 203 40.88 4.34 -17.22
N VAL A 204 40.43 3.25 -17.81
CA VAL A 204 39.19 2.53 -17.48
C VAL A 204 39.05 2.44 -15.97
N THR A 205 37.96 2.98 -15.42
CA THR A 205 37.67 2.92 -13.99
C THR A 205 37.40 1.47 -13.58
N TYR A 206 38.00 1.01 -12.49
CA TYR A 206 37.77 -0.31 -11.94
C TYR A 206 36.28 -0.53 -11.62
N VAL A 207 35.78 -1.75 -11.87
CA VAL A 207 34.44 -2.18 -11.46
C VAL A 207 34.34 -2.13 -9.93
N GLY A 208 33.29 -1.48 -9.42
CA GLY A 208 33.07 -1.36 -7.98
C GLY A 208 32.61 -2.69 -7.37
N SER A 209 33.13 -3.05 -6.21
CA SER A 209 32.86 -4.34 -5.53
C SER A 209 31.42 -4.50 -4.98
N GLY A 210 30.49 -3.65 -5.41
CA GLY A 210 29.08 -3.65 -4.98
C GLY A 210 28.05 -3.80 -6.11
N ASP A 211 28.47 -3.90 -7.37
CA ASP A 211 27.56 -4.11 -8.49
C ASP A 211 26.85 -5.48 -8.39
N ILE A 212 25.53 -5.53 -8.65
CA ILE A 212 24.70 -6.76 -8.54
C ILE A 212 24.25 -7.24 -9.92
N ALA A 213 24.69 -8.45 -10.32
CA ALA A 213 24.32 -9.11 -11.56
C ALA A 213 22.94 -9.78 -11.50
N ILE A 214 22.15 -9.61 -12.56
CA ILE A 214 20.90 -10.33 -12.79
C ILE A 214 21.22 -11.59 -13.59
N VAL A 215 21.24 -12.76 -12.92
CA VAL A 215 21.79 -14.00 -13.53
C VAL A 215 20.73 -14.95 -14.11
N GLY A 216 19.50 -14.91 -13.60
CA GLY A 216 18.39 -15.71 -14.14
C GLY A 216 17.03 -15.06 -13.93
N ILE A 217 16.09 -15.31 -14.85
CA ILE A 217 14.77 -14.70 -14.86
C ILE A 217 13.67 -15.75 -15.14
N SER A 218 12.48 -15.55 -14.57
CA SER A 218 11.25 -16.22 -15.01
C SER A 218 10.04 -15.33 -14.78
N CYS A 219 9.01 -15.51 -15.62
CA CYS A 219 7.72 -14.88 -15.45
C CYS A 219 6.60 -15.69 -16.10
N ASN A 220 5.42 -15.65 -15.48
CA ASN A 220 4.14 -16.02 -16.05
C ASN A 220 3.25 -14.76 -16.02
N PHE A 221 3.08 -14.14 -17.18
CA PHE A 221 2.35 -12.89 -17.39
C PHE A 221 1.20 -13.08 -18.40
N PRO A 222 0.28 -12.12 -18.56
CA PRO A 222 -0.87 -12.23 -19.45
C PRO A 222 -0.41 -12.48 -20.90
N ASP A 223 -0.93 -13.54 -21.51
CA ASP A 223 -0.48 -14.12 -22.80
C ASP A 223 1.04 -14.41 -22.92
N ALA A 224 1.77 -14.49 -21.81
CA ALA A 224 3.23 -14.62 -21.76
C ALA A 224 3.68 -15.61 -20.66
N PRO A 225 3.52 -16.94 -20.87
CA PRO A 225 3.82 -17.97 -19.87
C PRO A 225 5.33 -18.25 -19.65
N ASN A 226 6.21 -17.39 -20.18
CA ASN A 226 7.66 -17.38 -19.99
C ASN A 226 8.26 -16.05 -20.51
N ALA A 227 9.50 -15.75 -20.12
CA ALA A 227 10.20 -14.52 -20.50
C ALA A 227 10.40 -14.34 -22.02
N GLY A 228 10.52 -15.44 -22.80
CA GLY A 228 10.63 -15.37 -24.26
C GLY A 228 9.32 -14.93 -24.93
N ALA A 229 8.19 -15.47 -24.46
CA ALA A 229 6.86 -15.01 -24.89
C ALA A 229 6.59 -13.56 -24.46
N TYR A 230 7.05 -13.16 -23.26
CA TYR A 230 6.95 -11.77 -22.81
C TYR A 230 7.76 -10.81 -23.71
N TRP A 231 9.01 -11.17 -24.04
CA TRP A 231 9.84 -10.39 -24.96
C TRP A 231 9.19 -10.19 -26.33
N ASN A 232 8.67 -11.27 -26.93
CA ASN A 232 7.98 -11.19 -28.21
C ASN A 232 6.72 -10.30 -28.12
N ASN A 233 5.90 -10.47 -27.08
CA ASN A 233 4.71 -9.63 -26.86
C ASN A 233 5.06 -8.13 -26.71
N LEU A 234 6.17 -7.79 -26.03
CA LEU A 234 6.65 -6.41 -25.93
C LEU A 234 7.07 -5.86 -27.31
N MET A 235 7.87 -6.62 -28.06
CA MET A 235 8.40 -6.22 -29.37
C MET A 235 7.32 -6.12 -30.44
N GLU A 236 6.25 -6.91 -30.35
CA GLU A 236 5.06 -6.85 -31.21
C GLU A 236 4.06 -5.76 -30.78
N GLN A 237 4.34 -4.98 -29.72
CA GLN A 237 3.41 -4.02 -29.11
C GLN A 237 2.06 -4.65 -28.73
N LYS A 238 2.08 -5.90 -28.27
CA LYS A 238 0.87 -6.64 -27.92
C LYS A 238 0.26 -6.10 -26.63
N ASN A 239 -1.05 -5.87 -26.69
CA ASN A 239 -1.92 -5.62 -25.54
C ASN A 239 -2.67 -6.91 -25.17
N SER A 240 -2.66 -7.28 -23.89
CA SER A 240 -3.21 -8.55 -23.37
C SER A 240 -4.45 -8.33 -22.48
N MET A 241 -5.09 -7.17 -22.56
CA MET A 241 -6.30 -6.85 -21.81
C MET A 241 -7.53 -7.46 -22.49
N ARG A 242 -8.39 -8.09 -21.70
CA ARG A 242 -9.59 -8.81 -22.16
C ARG A 242 -10.76 -8.62 -21.21
N GLU A 243 -11.98 -8.91 -21.66
CA GLU A 243 -13.10 -9.07 -20.72
C GLU A 243 -12.80 -10.24 -19.76
N ILE A 244 -13.13 -10.06 -18.48
CA ILE A 244 -12.95 -11.07 -17.44
C ILE A 244 -13.76 -12.33 -17.83
N PRO A 245 -13.17 -13.53 -17.89
CA PRO A 245 -13.89 -14.73 -18.28
C PRO A 245 -14.73 -15.26 -17.12
N ALA A 246 -15.90 -15.82 -17.44
CA ALA A 246 -16.79 -16.43 -16.45
C ALA A 246 -16.20 -17.66 -15.71
N THR A 247 -14.98 -18.08 -16.06
CA THR A 247 -14.16 -19.06 -15.32
C THR A 247 -13.43 -18.47 -14.12
N ARG A 248 -13.40 -17.12 -13.96
CA ARG A 248 -13.07 -16.45 -12.69
C ARG A 248 -14.37 -16.12 -11.96
N TRP A 249 -15.12 -15.16 -12.48
CA TRP A 249 -16.43 -14.74 -11.99
C TRP A 249 -17.25 -14.10 -13.11
N ASN A 250 -18.57 -14.07 -12.97
CA ASN A 250 -19.44 -13.49 -14.00
C ASN A 250 -19.50 -11.96 -13.86
N TRP A 251 -18.65 -11.23 -14.60
CA TRP A 251 -18.60 -9.76 -14.53
C TRP A 251 -19.96 -9.09 -14.72
N LYS A 252 -20.90 -9.70 -15.44
CA LYS A 252 -22.25 -9.15 -15.69
C LYS A 252 -23.11 -9.08 -14.43
N GLU A 253 -22.77 -9.83 -13.39
CA GLU A 253 -23.42 -9.78 -12.07
C GLU A 253 -22.84 -8.65 -11.19
N HIS A 254 -21.62 -8.18 -11.48
CA HIS A 254 -20.92 -7.15 -10.69
C HIS A 254 -20.64 -5.85 -11.46
N TYR A 255 -20.91 -5.76 -12.76
CA TYR A 255 -20.64 -4.58 -13.57
C TYR A 255 -21.83 -3.62 -13.66
N ALA A 256 -21.52 -2.34 -13.77
CA ALA A 256 -22.32 -1.38 -14.51
C ALA A 256 -21.37 -0.43 -15.28
N GLU A 257 -21.89 0.32 -16.27
CA GLU A 257 -21.17 1.51 -16.77
C GLU A 257 -20.95 2.53 -15.62
N VAL A 258 -21.89 2.44 -14.66
CA VAL A 258 -21.95 2.91 -13.28
C VAL A 258 -20.82 2.46 -12.32
N ALA A 259 -19.97 3.32 -11.74
CA ALA A 259 -19.38 3.01 -10.43
C ALA A 259 -20.46 3.12 -9.33
N THR A 260 -21.32 2.10 -9.18
CA THR A 260 -22.41 2.09 -8.18
C THR A 260 -22.10 1.20 -6.97
N GLU A 261 -22.87 1.36 -5.88
CA GLU A 261 -22.88 0.46 -4.72
C GLU A 261 -22.96 -1.02 -5.15
N GLY A 262 -22.00 -1.84 -4.68
CA GLY A 262 -21.88 -3.25 -5.03
C GLY A 262 -21.48 -3.55 -6.48
N LYS A 263 -20.98 -2.57 -7.25
CA LYS A 263 -20.57 -2.73 -8.65
C LYS A 263 -19.19 -2.16 -8.96
N THR A 264 -18.58 -2.70 -10.01
CA THR A 264 -17.38 -2.16 -10.66
C THR A 264 -17.73 -1.51 -12.00
N ASN A 265 -17.04 -0.41 -12.32
CA ASN A 265 -17.10 0.27 -13.62
C ASN A 265 -16.19 -0.41 -14.68
N SER A 266 -15.40 -1.42 -14.29
CA SER A 266 -14.53 -2.18 -15.18
C SER A 266 -14.96 -3.64 -15.26
N LYS A 267 -14.86 -4.17 -16.47
CA LYS A 267 -15.05 -5.59 -16.81
C LYS A 267 -13.77 -6.19 -17.42
N TRP A 268 -12.68 -5.43 -17.34
CA TRP A 268 -11.44 -5.66 -18.08
C TRP A 268 -10.32 -6.07 -17.15
N ALA A 269 -9.51 -7.02 -17.60
CA ALA A 269 -8.34 -7.48 -16.88
C ALA A 269 -7.29 -8.05 -17.85
N ALA A 270 -6.02 -8.00 -17.47
CA ALA A 270 -4.95 -8.74 -18.12
C ALA A 270 -4.62 -9.96 -17.25
N LEU A 271 -5.22 -11.11 -17.56
CA LEU A 271 -5.22 -12.30 -16.69
C LEU A 271 -4.25 -13.37 -17.18
N ILE A 272 -3.64 -14.11 -16.26
CA ILE A 272 -2.91 -15.36 -16.57
C ILE A 272 -3.87 -16.54 -16.77
N GLU A 273 -3.39 -17.60 -17.41
CA GLU A 273 -4.13 -18.85 -17.55
C GLU A 273 -3.88 -19.81 -16.37
N ASN A 274 -4.93 -20.53 -15.97
CA ASN A 274 -4.87 -21.63 -15.00
C ASN A 274 -4.17 -21.30 -13.65
N PRO A 275 -4.52 -20.19 -12.95
CA PRO A 275 -3.89 -19.85 -11.67
C PRO A 275 -4.12 -20.90 -10.58
N ASP A 276 -5.21 -21.68 -10.69
CA ASP A 276 -5.56 -22.75 -9.78
C ASP A 276 -4.77 -24.06 -10.03
N CYS A 277 -3.87 -24.10 -11.02
CA CYS A 277 -3.06 -25.27 -11.35
C CYS A 277 -1.68 -25.28 -10.67
N PHE A 278 -1.23 -26.47 -10.23
CA PHE A 278 0.05 -26.67 -9.56
C PHE A 278 0.54 -28.12 -9.65
N ASP A 279 1.85 -28.34 -9.61
CA ASP A 279 2.47 -29.68 -9.61
C ASP A 279 2.87 -30.08 -8.20
N ALA A 280 1.88 -30.26 -7.32
CA ALA A 280 2.09 -30.51 -5.89
C ALA A 280 3.07 -31.67 -5.62
N LYS A 281 3.00 -32.73 -6.43
CA LYS A 281 3.87 -33.91 -6.35
C LYS A 281 5.34 -33.59 -6.65
N PHE A 282 5.64 -32.68 -7.59
CA PHE A 282 7.02 -32.24 -7.85
C PHE A 282 7.65 -31.60 -6.60
N PHE A 283 6.86 -30.77 -5.92
CA PHE A 283 7.27 -30.01 -4.73
C PHE A 283 7.09 -30.77 -3.40
N GLY A 284 6.74 -32.05 -3.44
CA GLY A 284 6.52 -32.86 -2.23
C GLY A 284 5.30 -32.44 -1.39
N VAL A 285 4.41 -31.62 -1.94
CA VAL A 285 3.20 -31.12 -1.29
C VAL A 285 2.06 -32.13 -1.44
N GLU A 286 1.37 -32.41 -0.34
CA GLU A 286 0.19 -33.27 -0.36
C GLU A 286 -0.98 -32.62 -1.11
N ALA A 287 -1.71 -33.41 -1.92
CA ALA A 287 -2.73 -32.89 -2.82
C ALA A 287 -3.89 -32.14 -2.10
N GLU A 288 -4.13 -32.50 -0.83
CA GLU A 288 -5.09 -31.83 0.06
C GLU A 288 -4.53 -30.58 0.75
N GLU A 289 -3.20 -30.43 0.87
CA GLU A 289 -2.59 -29.16 1.30
C GLU A 289 -2.56 -28.16 0.14
N ALA A 290 -2.22 -28.60 -1.07
CA ALA A 290 -2.19 -27.75 -2.25
C ALA A 290 -3.56 -27.10 -2.58
N LYS A 291 -4.69 -27.66 -2.09
CA LYS A 291 -6.02 -27.02 -2.14
C LYS A 291 -6.17 -25.85 -1.15
N LEU A 292 -5.44 -25.86 -0.04
CA LEU A 292 -5.48 -24.82 1.00
C LEU A 292 -4.42 -23.74 0.77
N MET A 293 -3.33 -24.09 0.09
CA MET A 293 -2.33 -23.12 -0.37
C MET A 293 -2.94 -22.06 -1.26
N ASP A 294 -2.64 -20.80 -0.96
CA ASP A 294 -2.94 -19.69 -1.84
C ASP A 294 -2.36 -19.97 -3.24
N PRO A 295 -3.13 -19.79 -4.33
CA PRO A 295 -2.62 -19.90 -5.69
C PRO A 295 -1.33 -19.09 -5.93
N GLN A 296 -1.16 -17.97 -5.23
CA GLN A 296 0.03 -17.12 -5.27
C GLN A 296 1.30 -17.87 -4.81
N GLU A 297 1.24 -18.58 -3.67
CA GLU A 297 2.35 -19.42 -3.18
C GLU A 297 2.72 -20.52 -4.21
N ARG A 298 1.70 -21.12 -4.83
CA ARG A 298 1.85 -22.23 -5.79
C ARG A 298 2.50 -21.80 -7.09
N LEU A 299 2.13 -20.65 -7.62
CA LEU A 299 2.76 -20.08 -8.82
C LEU A 299 4.21 -19.66 -8.52
N LEU A 300 4.45 -19.00 -7.37
CA LEU A 300 5.78 -18.51 -7.05
C LEU A 300 6.81 -19.63 -6.84
N LEU A 301 6.40 -20.76 -6.25
CA LEU A 301 7.21 -21.99 -6.18
C LEU A 301 7.70 -22.46 -7.56
N GLN A 302 6.86 -22.35 -8.60
CA GLN A 302 7.23 -22.70 -9.97
C GLN A 302 8.13 -21.65 -10.62
N GLU A 303 7.84 -20.36 -10.47
CA GLU A 303 8.66 -19.29 -11.05
C GLU A 303 10.06 -19.22 -10.45
N VAL A 304 10.22 -19.47 -9.14
CA VAL A 304 11.54 -19.57 -8.49
C VAL A 304 12.34 -20.74 -9.04
N TYR A 305 11.73 -21.93 -9.20
CA TYR A 305 12.43 -23.08 -9.80
C TYR A 305 12.88 -22.77 -11.24
N LYS A 306 12.00 -22.13 -12.02
CA LYS A 306 12.27 -21.70 -13.39
C LYS A 306 13.41 -20.67 -13.46
N SER A 307 13.47 -19.68 -12.57
CA SER A 307 14.53 -18.66 -12.59
C SER A 307 15.90 -19.23 -12.22
N PHE A 308 15.97 -20.22 -11.32
CA PHE A 308 17.22 -20.96 -11.08
C PHE A 308 17.64 -21.79 -12.30
N GLN A 309 16.70 -22.50 -12.95
CA GLN A 309 17.00 -23.19 -14.21
C GLN A 309 17.46 -22.23 -15.31
N ASP A 310 16.88 -21.03 -15.41
CA ASP A 310 17.32 -20.02 -16.38
C ASP A 310 18.72 -19.46 -16.05
N ALA A 311 19.07 -19.29 -14.77
CA ALA A 311 20.43 -18.94 -14.32
C ALA A 311 21.49 -20.03 -14.62
N GLY A 312 21.04 -21.25 -14.96
CA GLY A 312 21.91 -22.42 -15.05
C GLY A 312 22.36 -22.93 -13.68
N ILE A 313 21.57 -22.70 -12.63
CA ILE A 313 21.85 -23.10 -11.24
C ILE A 313 20.88 -24.21 -10.84
N ASN A 314 21.41 -25.29 -10.26
CA ASN A 314 20.61 -26.31 -9.61
C ASN A 314 20.32 -25.88 -8.16
N PRO A 315 19.08 -25.57 -7.75
CA PRO A 315 18.81 -25.02 -6.42
C PRO A 315 19.16 -26.00 -5.29
N LYS A 316 19.30 -27.31 -5.57
CA LYS A 316 19.78 -28.30 -4.60
C LYS A 316 21.26 -28.15 -4.22
N GLU A 317 22.05 -27.45 -5.03
CA GLU A 317 23.46 -27.13 -4.72
C GLU A 317 23.57 -25.89 -3.82
N LEU A 318 22.47 -25.15 -3.63
CA LEU A 318 22.33 -24.05 -2.67
C LEU A 318 21.68 -24.49 -1.35
N ALA A 319 21.33 -25.77 -1.19
CA ALA A 319 20.83 -26.31 0.07
C ALA A 319 21.87 -26.15 1.20
N GLY A 320 21.42 -25.69 2.36
CA GLY A 320 22.26 -25.34 3.50
C GLY A 320 22.93 -23.96 3.42
N THR A 321 22.91 -23.27 2.26
CA THR A 321 23.62 -21.98 2.08
C THR A 321 22.82 -20.78 2.59
N ASN A 322 23.52 -19.67 2.80
CA ASN A 322 22.91 -18.35 3.02
C ASN A 322 22.36 -17.79 1.70
N THR A 323 21.36 -18.45 1.12
CA THR A 323 20.57 -17.92 0.00
C THR A 323 19.39 -17.12 0.57
N GLY A 324 19.25 -15.85 0.17
CA GLY A 324 18.16 -14.97 0.61
C GLY A 324 16.91 -15.10 -0.26
N VAL A 325 15.73 -14.90 0.34
CA VAL A 325 14.42 -14.97 -0.32
C VAL A 325 13.59 -13.73 0.02
N TYR A 326 13.19 -12.98 -1.00
CA TYR A 326 12.43 -11.73 -0.87
C TYR A 326 11.19 -11.82 -1.78
N ALA A 327 9.99 -11.94 -1.21
CA ALA A 327 8.78 -12.29 -1.96
C ALA A 327 7.66 -11.25 -1.79
N SER A 328 7.22 -10.61 -2.88
CA SER A 328 6.13 -9.62 -2.82
C SER A 328 4.75 -10.20 -3.17
N TYR A 329 3.71 -9.67 -2.51
CA TYR A 329 2.31 -9.87 -2.87
C TYR A 329 1.48 -8.63 -2.48
N GLU A 330 0.20 -8.56 -2.91
CA GLU A 330 -0.70 -7.46 -2.55
C GLU A 330 -1.96 -7.94 -1.81
N TYR A 331 -2.77 -8.81 -2.41
CA TYR A 331 -4.05 -9.26 -1.83
C TYR A 331 -3.96 -10.68 -1.27
N SER A 332 -4.71 -10.95 -0.19
CA SER A 332 -4.91 -12.30 0.38
C SER A 332 -6.32 -12.82 0.06
N GLU A 333 -6.78 -12.62 -1.19
CA GLU A 333 -8.11 -13.00 -1.68
C GLU A 333 -8.50 -14.44 -1.33
N TYR A 334 -7.59 -15.40 -1.54
CA TYR A 334 -7.87 -16.81 -1.29
C TYR A 334 -7.99 -17.12 0.20
N GLU A 335 -7.18 -16.48 1.04
CA GLU A 335 -7.31 -16.58 2.50
C GLU A 335 -8.66 -16.03 2.98
N HIS A 336 -9.12 -14.91 2.42
CA HIS A 336 -10.42 -14.33 2.72
C HIS A 336 -11.58 -15.26 2.31
N TYR A 337 -11.51 -15.82 1.09
CA TYR A 337 -12.46 -16.82 0.60
C TYR A 337 -12.57 -18.05 1.52
N LEU A 338 -11.43 -18.61 1.96
CA LEU A 338 -11.40 -19.73 2.90
C LEU A 338 -11.97 -19.34 4.26
N ARG A 339 -11.58 -18.18 4.82
CA ARG A 339 -12.05 -17.67 6.11
C ARG A 339 -13.56 -17.43 6.14
N ASN A 340 -14.14 -16.89 5.06
CA ASN A 340 -15.58 -16.63 4.95
C ASN A 340 -16.43 -17.90 4.79
N ASN A 341 -15.81 -19.04 4.45
CA ASN A 341 -16.53 -20.28 4.13
C ASN A 341 -16.12 -21.48 5.01
N VAL A 342 -15.45 -21.27 6.15
CA VAL A 342 -14.90 -22.35 7.00
C VAL A 342 -15.90 -23.48 7.28
N ASP A 343 -17.13 -23.16 7.69
CA ASP A 343 -18.18 -24.14 8.00
C ASP A 343 -18.72 -24.92 6.78
N ARG A 344 -18.34 -24.50 5.56
CA ARG A 344 -18.79 -25.08 4.29
C ARG A 344 -17.70 -25.87 3.55
N LEU A 345 -16.43 -25.71 3.87
CA LEU A 345 -15.32 -26.33 3.12
C LEU A 345 -15.42 -27.87 3.13
N GLU A 346 -15.34 -28.51 1.95
CA GLU A 346 -15.37 -29.99 1.80
C GLU A 346 -14.02 -30.64 2.16
N LEU A 347 -13.57 -30.41 3.39
CA LEU A 347 -12.29 -30.88 3.92
C LEU A 347 -12.50 -32.00 4.93
N GLY A 348 -11.51 -32.90 5.05
CA GLY A 348 -11.50 -33.93 6.08
C GLY A 348 -11.62 -33.31 7.48
N ALA A 349 -12.61 -33.78 8.25
CA ALA A 349 -13.26 -33.08 9.38
C ALA A 349 -12.42 -32.83 10.67
N ASN A 350 -11.10 -32.65 10.56
CA ASN A 350 -10.17 -32.30 11.64
C ASN A 350 -8.95 -31.47 11.18
N LYS A 351 -8.92 -30.93 9.95
CA LYS A 351 -7.78 -30.11 9.48
C LYS A 351 -7.93 -28.62 9.86
N PRO A 352 -6.89 -27.97 10.42
CA PRO A 352 -6.91 -26.52 10.63
C PRO A 352 -6.74 -25.77 9.30
N VAL A 353 -7.68 -24.89 8.97
CA VAL A 353 -7.65 -24.07 7.74
C VAL A 353 -6.48 -23.06 7.73
N PHE A 354 -5.93 -22.75 8.92
CA PHE A 354 -4.99 -21.65 9.17
C PHE A 354 -3.52 -21.94 8.82
N SER A 355 -3.11 -23.20 8.61
CA SER A 355 -1.68 -23.58 8.60
C SER A 355 -1.00 -23.61 7.23
N SER A 356 -1.67 -23.20 6.14
CA SER A 356 -1.09 -23.26 4.78
C SER A 356 -1.62 -22.17 3.82
N SER A 357 -2.44 -21.22 4.27
CA SER A 357 -3.35 -20.44 3.41
C SER A 357 -3.09 -18.93 3.38
N SER A 358 -2.01 -18.44 4.01
CA SER A 358 -1.72 -17.00 4.12
C SER A 358 -0.36 -16.65 3.52
N PRO A 359 -0.31 -15.91 2.38
CA PRO A 359 0.95 -15.48 1.78
C PRO A 359 1.78 -14.59 2.74
N THR A 360 1.09 -13.86 3.62
CA THR A 360 1.64 -12.98 4.67
C THR A 360 2.82 -13.57 5.45
N TYR A 361 2.82 -14.89 5.72
CA TYR A 361 3.90 -15.56 6.46
C TYR A 361 4.38 -16.89 5.85
N TYR A 362 3.71 -17.43 4.82
CA TYR A 362 4.20 -18.61 4.09
C TYR A 362 4.91 -18.30 2.78
N LEU A 363 4.67 -17.15 2.13
CA LEU A 363 5.14 -16.91 0.75
C LEU A 363 6.67 -17.04 0.57
N ALA A 364 7.46 -16.27 1.32
CA ALA A 364 8.92 -16.42 1.35
C ALA A 364 9.34 -17.73 2.05
N ASN A 365 8.81 -17.96 3.26
CA ASN A 365 9.27 -19.04 4.13
C ASN A 365 9.07 -20.46 3.56
N ARG A 366 8.08 -20.68 2.70
CA ARG A 366 7.86 -21.98 2.03
C ARG A 366 8.88 -22.23 0.93
N LEU A 367 9.38 -21.18 0.26
CA LEU A 367 10.50 -21.30 -0.68
C LEU A 367 11.77 -21.73 0.08
N SER A 368 12.10 -20.99 1.15
CA SER A 368 13.27 -21.25 2.00
C SER A 368 13.24 -22.66 2.60
N PHE A 369 12.08 -23.10 3.11
CA PHE A 369 11.88 -24.46 3.62
C PHE A 369 12.03 -25.55 2.54
N LEU A 370 11.54 -25.31 1.32
CA LEU A 370 11.52 -26.33 0.26
C LEU A 370 12.90 -26.52 -0.42
N TYR A 371 13.70 -25.46 -0.50
CA TYR A 371 15.04 -25.50 -1.07
C TYR A 371 16.18 -25.57 -0.03
N ASP A 372 15.85 -25.60 1.26
CA ASP A 372 16.79 -25.61 2.40
C ASP A 372 17.72 -24.37 2.41
N PHE A 373 17.15 -23.19 2.23
CA PHE A 373 17.87 -21.91 2.24
C PHE A 373 17.90 -21.29 3.64
N ASN A 374 19.09 -20.86 4.09
CA ASN A 374 19.35 -20.32 5.44
C ASN A 374 19.57 -18.79 5.49
N GLY A 375 19.41 -18.07 4.37
CA GLY A 375 19.49 -16.60 4.35
C GLY A 375 18.22 -15.91 4.87
N PRO A 376 18.15 -14.57 4.81
CA PRO A 376 16.94 -13.83 5.15
C PRO A 376 15.75 -14.26 4.28
N SER A 377 14.55 -14.28 4.86
CA SER A 377 13.35 -14.89 4.26
C SER A 377 12.13 -14.02 4.56
N GLU A 378 11.86 -13.06 3.67
CA GLU A 378 11.04 -11.88 3.94
C GLU A 378 9.89 -11.72 2.92
N SER A 379 8.65 -11.56 3.42
CA SER A 379 7.46 -11.28 2.59
C SER A 379 7.15 -9.77 2.58
N PHE A 380 6.89 -9.19 1.41
CA PHE A 380 6.64 -7.75 1.21
C PHE A 380 5.22 -7.49 0.72
N ASN A 381 4.57 -6.52 1.34
CA ASN A 381 3.31 -5.95 0.85
C ASN A 381 3.39 -4.42 0.98
N VAL A 382 3.57 -3.76 -0.16
CA VAL A 382 3.78 -2.31 -0.30
C VAL A 382 3.03 -1.79 -1.55
N ASN A 383 1.84 -2.37 -1.79
CA ASN A 383 1.04 -2.19 -3.00
C ASN A 383 1.92 -2.32 -4.27
N CYS A 384 1.73 -1.43 -5.26
CA CYS A 384 2.42 -1.43 -6.55
C CYS A 384 3.96 -1.34 -6.49
N ALA A 385 4.55 -0.93 -5.36
CA ALA A 385 6.00 -0.90 -5.16
C ALA A 385 6.58 -2.20 -4.54
N GLY A 386 5.74 -3.18 -4.18
CA GLY A 386 6.12 -4.35 -3.38
C GLY A 386 7.36 -5.10 -3.89
N SER A 387 7.41 -5.46 -5.17
CA SER A 387 8.58 -6.13 -5.75
C SER A 387 9.80 -5.23 -5.91
N ALA A 388 9.64 -3.92 -6.11
CA ALA A 388 10.77 -2.99 -6.17
C ALA A 388 11.43 -2.81 -4.80
N VAL A 389 10.64 -2.78 -3.73
CA VAL A 389 11.13 -2.83 -2.33
C VAL A 389 11.83 -4.17 -2.06
N ALA A 390 11.28 -5.29 -2.53
CA ALA A 390 11.94 -6.59 -2.42
C ALA A 390 13.28 -6.66 -3.19
N ILE A 391 13.37 -6.04 -4.37
CA ILE A 391 14.63 -5.89 -5.12
C ILE A 391 15.63 -4.97 -4.37
N ASN A 392 15.16 -3.86 -3.80
CA ASN A 392 16.00 -2.97 -2.99
C ASN A 392 16.59 -3.69 -1.77
N ARG A 393 15.76 -4.42 -1.01
CA ARG A 393 16.20 -5.24 0.12
C ARG A 393 17.24 -6.27 -0.31
N ALA A 394 17.00 -7.03 -1.39
CA ALA A 394 17.95 -8.00 -1.91
C ALA A 394 19.27 -7.38 -2.37
N TYR A 395 19.23 -6.22 -3.02
CA TYR A 395 20.41 -5.47 -3.45
C TYR A 395 21.31 -5.12 -2.25
N HIS A 396 20.75 -4.51 -1.20
CA HIS A 396 21.52 -4.22 0.02
C HIS A 396 21.95 -5.49 0.77
N SER A 397 21.10 -6.51 0.83
CA SER A 397 21.44 -7.77 1.52
C SER A 397 22.60 -8.54 0.86
N LEU A 398 22.75 -8.44 -0.47
CA LEU A 398 23.92 -8.94 -1.20
C LEU A 398 25.16 -8.05 -1.00
N LEU A 399 25.00 -6.73 -0.90
CA LEU A 399 26.10 -5.78 -0.57
C LEU A 399 26.68 -6.04 0.82
N ASP A 400 25.81 -6.13 1.82
CA ASP A 400 26.16 -6.23 3.24
C ASP A 400 26.68 -7.63 3.63
N GLY A 401 26.64 -8.60 2.70
CA GLY A 401 27.13 -9.96 2.91
C GLY A 401 26.19 -10.86 3.73
N GLU A 402 24.91 -10.49 3.90
CA GLU A 402 23.90 -11.33 4.54
C GLU A 402 23.57 -12.58 3.70
N ASN A 403 23.87 -12.57 2.40
CA ASN A 403 23.77 -13.70 1.48
C ASN A 403 24.75 -13.58 0.30
N ASP A 404 24.96 -14.70 -0.40
CA ASP A 404 25.77 -14.79 -1.63
C ASP A 404 24.92 -14.93 -2.90
N VAL A 405 23.66 -15.32 -2.72
CA VAL A 405 22.63 -15.45 -3.76
C VAL A 405 21.33 -14.93 -3.16
N ALA A 406 20.62 -14.07 -3.88
CA ALA A 406 19.26 -13.67 -3.54
C ALA A 406 18.30 -14.12 -4.64
N VAL A 407 17.15 -14.69 -4.25
CA VAL A 407 16.01 -14.82 -5.16
C VAL A 407 14.94 -13.82 -4.77
N VAL A 408 14.53 -13.01 -5.74
CA VAL A 408 13.47 -12.01 -5.57
C VAL A 408 12.26 -12.43 -6.38
N GLY A 409 11.18 -12.76 -5.67
CA GLY A 409 9.93 -13.22 -6.22
C GLY A 409 8.81 -12.20 -6.05
N GLY A 410 7.78 -12.29 -6.89
CA GLY A 410 6.59 -11.45 -6.77
C GLY A 410 5.39 -12.08 -7.46
N VAL A 411 4.21 -11.94 -6.87
CA VAL A 411 2.97 -12.49 -7.40
C VAL A 411 1.76 -11.64 -7.02
N SER A 412 0.84 -11.41 -7.95
CA SER A 412 -0.50 -10.86 -7.68
C SER A 412 -1.53 -11.51 -8.58
N LEU A 413 -2.73 -11.74 -8.04
CA LEU A 413 -3.83 -12.41 -8.72
C LEU A 413 -5.15 -11.63 -8.58
N ASN A 414 -6.08 -11.96 -9.47
CA ASN A 414 -7.39 -11.35 -9.61
C ASN A 414 -8.46 -12.47 -9.56
N LEU A 415 -8.72 -12.98 -8.36
CA LEU A 415 -9.55 -14.17 -8.13
C LEU A 415 -11.04 -13.82 -8.03
N PHE A 416 -11.41 -12.69 -7.40
CA PHE A 416 -12.79 -12.32 -7.07
C PHE A 416 -13.16 -10.90 -7.56
N ALA A 417 -14.41 -10.51 -7.32
CA ALA A 417 -14.98 -9.26 -7.80
C ALA A 417 -14.85 -8.09 -6.80
N ASP A 418 -14.63 -8.40 -5.53
CA ASP A 418 -14.73 -7.43 -4.43
C ASP A 418 -13.69 -6.32 -4.52
N ASP A 419 -12.45 -6.64 -4.87
CA ASP A 419 -11.38 -5.65 -5.08
C ASP A 419 -11.59 -4.82 -6.36
N TYR A 420 -12.26 -5.36 -7.39
CA TYR A 420 -12.69 -4.56 -8.55
C TYR A 420 -13.80 -3.57 -8.16
N ILE A 421 -14.73 -3.98 -7.30
CA ILE A 421 -15.78 -3.11 -6.75
C ILE A 421 -15.17 -2.04 -5.83
N ALA A 422 -14.12 -2.37 -5.07
CA ALA A 422 -13.40 -1.42 -4.23
C ALA A 422 -12.62 -0.39 -5.07
N LEU A 423 -11.76 -0.83 -5.99
CA LEU A 423 -10.91 0.06 -6.81
C LEU A 423 -11.73 0.95 -7.77
N SER A 424 -12.92 0.51 -8.21
CA SER A 424 -13.85 1.38 -8.94
C SER A 424 -14.40 2.55 -8.12
N LYS A 425 -14.50 2.44 -6.78
CA LYS A 425 -14.95 3.57 -5.91
C LYS A 425 -13.88 4.65 -5.75
N TYR A 426 -12.62 4.33 -6.02
CA TYR A 426 -11.50 5.27 -6.08
C TYR A 426 -11.23 5.78 -7.50
N GLU A 427 -12.07 5.41 -8.47
CA GLU A 427 -11.94 5.73 -9.91
C GLU A 427 -10.60 5.27 -10.54
N MET A 428 -9.86 4.37 -9.86
CA MET A 428 -8.54 3.90 -10.29
C MET A 428 -8.58 2.98 -11.52
N LEU A 429 -9.74 2.37 -11.80
CA LEU A 429 -9.91 1.40 -12.89
C LEU A 429 -10.42 2.05 -14.18
N SER A 430 -9.70 1.84 -15.29
CA SER A 430 -10.10 2.31 -16.62
C SER A 430 -11.35 1.58 -17.13
N PRO A 431 -12.47 2.29 -17.39
CA PRO A 431 -13.69 1.68 -17.94
C PRO A 431 -13.51 1.14 -19.37
N ASN A 432 -12.47 1.60 -20.09
CA ASN A 432 -12.16 1.16 -21.46
C ASN A 432 -11.10 0.04 -21.51
N GLY A 433 -10.58 -0.42 -20.37
CA GLY A 433 -9.72 -1.59 -20.31
C GLY A 433 -8.29 -1.39 -20.81
N THR A 434 -7.70 -0.21 -20.59
CA THR A 434 -6.29 0.04 -20.91
C THR A 434 -5.55 0.80 -19.82
N CYS A 435 -4.22 0.82 -19.91
CA CYS A 435 -3.35 1.71 -19.14
C CYS A 435 -2.64 2.62 -20.15
N ALA A 436 -3.26 3.75 -20.51
CA ALA A 436 -2.79 4.60 -21.60
C ALA A 436 -1.74 5.63 -21.12
N VAL A 437 -0.62 5.13 -20.57
CA VAL A 437 0.44 5.97 -19.97
C VAL A 437 0.95 7.02 -20.96
N PHE A 438 1.14 8.25 -20.47
CA PHE A 438 1.48 9.46 -21.23
C PHE A 438 0.44 9.94 -22.26
N ASP A 439 -0.70 9.28 -22.43
CA ASP A 439 -1.71 9.71 -23.41
C ASP A 439 -2.70 10.72 -22.81
N ASP A 440 -3.22 11.62 -23.62
CA ASP A 440 -4.20 12.64 -23.24
C ASP A 440 -5.56 12.05 -22.81
N ASN A 441 -5.79 10.77 -23.11
CA ASN A 441 -6.96 9.98 -22.72
C ASN A 441 -6.67 9.01 -21.54
N ALA A 442 -5.55 9.18 -20.82
CA ALA A 442 -5.17 8.39 -19.65
C ALA A 442 -6.20 8.52 -18.51
N ASN A 443 -6.94 7.43 -18.25
CA ASN A 443 -8.16 7.43 -17.43
C ASN A 443 -8.25 6.26 -16.42
N GLY A 444 -7.12 5.95 -15.77
CA GLY A 444 -6.98 4.84 -14.83
C GLY A 444 -6.26 3.65 -15.45
N PHE A 445 -6.05 2.60 -14.66
CA PHE A 445 -5.37 1.38 -15.09
C PHE A 445 -6.32 0.19 -15.23
N THR A 446 -5.84 -0.87 -15.88
CA THR A 446 -6.49 -2.19 -15.90
C THR A 446 -5.69 -3.12 -15.02
N ARG A 447 -6.33 -3.80 -14.06
CA ARG A 447 -5.64 -4.78 -13.20
C ARG A 447 -5.06 -5.90 -14.05
N GLY A 448 -3.82 -6.26 -13.76
CA GLY A 448 -3.10 -7.37 -14.36
C GLY A 448 -2.78 -8.44 -13.33
N GLU A 449 -2.50 -9.65 -13.78
CA GLU A 449 -1.98 -10.75 -12.96
C GLU A 449 -0.59 -11.15 -13.41
N GLY A 450 0.23 -11.57 -12.46
CA GLY A 450 1.53 -12.14 -12.79
C GLY A 450 2.14 -12.91 -11.65
N ALA A 451 3.05 -13.81 -12.00
CA ALA A 451 4.06 -14.34 -11.09
C ALA A 451 5.43 -14.17 -11.76
N ALA A 452 6.43 -13.74 -11.02
CA ALA A 452 7.78 -13.50 -11.53
C ALA A 452 8.85 -13.84 -10.48
N SER A 453 10.06 -14.14 -10.96
CA SER A 453 11.23 -14.40 -10.12
C SER A 453 12.51 -14.00 -10.85
N VAL A 454 13.44 -13.38 -10.13
CA VAL A 454 14.82 -13.17 -10.60
C VAL A 454 15.83 -13.71 -9.59
N VAL A 455 16.96 -14.21 -10.07
CA VAL A 455 18.11 -14.61 -9.26
C VAL A 455 19.20 -13.56 -9.40
N LEU A 456 19.68 -13.05 -8.27
CA LEU A 456 20.65 -11.97 -8.15
C LEU A 456 21.91 -12.48 -7.40
N LYS A 457 23.08 -11.97 -7.80
CA LYS A 457 24.39 -12.20 -7.16
C LYS A 457 25.23 -10.93 -7.30
N ARG A 458 26.28 -10.74 -6.49
CA ARG A 458 27.31 -9.73 -6.80
C ARG A 458 27.97 -10.07 -8.14
N VAL A 459 28.37 -9.05 -8.93
CA VAL A 459 28.97 -9.26 -10.27
C VAL A 459 30.20 -10.18 -10.19
N SER A 460 31.07 -9.97 -9.20
CA SER A 460 32.25 -10.80 -8.96
C SER A 460 31.93 -12.28 -8.67
N ASP A 461 30.83 -12.57 -7.96
CA ASP A 461 30.35 -13.94 -7.74
C ASP A 461 29.72 -14.55 -9.00
N ALA A 462 29.06 -13.73 -9.83
CA ALA A 462 28.50 -14.16 -11.11
C ALA A 462 29.61 -14.47 -12.13
N GLU A 463 30.65 -13.63 -12.21
CA GLU A 463 31.83 -13.84 -13.05
C GLU A 463 32.63 -15.07 -12.61
N ARG A 464 32.95 -15.19 -11.31
CA ARG A 464 33.69 -16.35 -10.75
C ARG A 464 33.02 -17.67 -11.08
N ASP A 465 31.70 -17.73 -10.94
CA ASP A 465 30.92 -18.95 -11.13
C ASP A 465 30.46 -19.14 -12.59
N ASN A 466 30.94 -18.30 -13.52
CA ASN A 466 30.63 -18.30 -14.95
C ASN A 466 29.12 -18.25 -15.22
N ASN A 467 28.37 -17.47 -14.45
CA ASN A 467 26.94 -17.26 -14.70
C ASN A 467 26.73 -16.42 -15.98
N LYS A 468 25.61 -16.67 -16.65
CA LYS A 468 25.02 -15.72 -17.61
C LYS A 468 24.60 -14.46 -16.84
N ILE A 469 24.78 -13.29 -17.44
CA ILE A 469 24.35 -12.00 -16.87
C ILE A 469 23.46 -11.30 -17.91
N TYR A 470 22.25 -10.91 -17.52
CA TYR A 470 21.34 -10.13 -18.37
C TYR A 470 21.67 -8.63 -18.37
N GLY A 471 22.10 -8.13 -17.22
CA GLY A 471 22.43 -6.75 -16.92
C GLY A 471 22.82 -6.61 -15.45
N VAL A 472 23.25 -5.42 -15.06
CA VAL A 472 23.77 -5.13 -13.72
C VAL A 472 22.90 -4.07 -13.05
N ILE A 473 22.43 -4.32 -11.82
CA ILE A 473 21.87 -3.30 -10.94
C ILE A 473 23.06 -2.55 -10.32
N LYS A 474 23.19 -1.26 -10.66
CA LYS A 474 24.26 -0.37 -10.18
C LYS A 474 23.90 0.26 -8.84
N ASN A 475 22.63 0.59 -8.66
CA ASN A 475 22.08 1.04 -7.40
C ASN A 475 20.56 0.82 -7.36
N SER A 476 20.02 0.71 -6.15
CA SER A 476 18.60 0.76 -5.87
C SER A 476 18.40 1.67 -4.67
N ASN A 477 17.57 2.70 -4.80
CA ASN A 477 17.29 3.65 -3.74
C ASN A 477 15.80 3.67 -3.40
N GLN A 478 15.48 3.85 -2.12
CA GLN A 478 14.11 3.92 -1.62
C GLN A 478 13.94 5.15 -0.73
N ASN A 479 12.84 5.89 -0.89
CA ASN A 479 12.41 6.89 0.07
C ASN A 479 10.91 6.77 0.39
N ASN A 480 10.42 7.67 1.26
CA ASN A 480 9.00 7.88 1.44
C ASN A 480 8.69 9.39 1.41
N ARG A 481 7.56 9.73 0.80
CA ARG A 481 7.06 11.11 0.62
C ARG A 481 6.80 11.87 1.92
N GLY A 482 6.53 11.17 3.02
CA GLY A 482 6.31 11.78 4.33
C GLY A 482 4.98 12.51 4.46
N LYS A 483 5.00 13.81 4.75
CA LYS A 483 3.78 14.58 5.04
C LYS A 483 3.04 14.96 3.75
N ALA A 484 1.73 14.75 3.77
CA ALA A 484 0.83 14.98 2.63
C ALA A 484 -0.40 15.81 3.01
N ARG A 485 -1.17 16.24 1.99
CA ARG A 485 -2.60 16.60 2.12
C ARG A 485 -3.49 15.36 2.25
N PHE A 486 -3.20 14.30 1.49
CA PHE A 486 -3.85 12.98 1.54
C PHE A 486 -2.90 11.88 1.06
N MET A 487 -3.19 10.61 1.36
CA MET A 487 -2.23 9.50 1.23
C MET A 487 -1.69 9.32 -0.21
N GLN A 488 -2.60 9.36 -1.19
CA GLN A 488 -2.33 9.11 -2.62
C GLN A 488 -1.90 10.36 -3.42
N GLU A 489 -1.65 11.49 -2.75
CA GLU A 489 -1.03 12.65 -3.40
C GLU A 489 0.38 12.28 -3.90
N ILE A 490 0.84 12.92 -4.98
CA ILE A 490 2.17 12.72 -5.54
C ILE A 490 3.01 13.97 -5.26
N ASP A 491 4.27 13.78 -4.90
CA ASP A 491 5.24 14.84 -4.67
C ASP A 491 6.38 14.75 -5.67
N ILE A 492 6.57 15.84 -6.41
CA ILE A 492 7.63 16.01 -7.41
C ILE A 492 9.00 15.94 -6.74
N GLU A 493 9.16 16.51 -5.53
CA GLU A 493 10.45 16.51 -4.84
C GLU A 493 10.83 15.11 -4.36
N SER A 494 9.91 14.35 -3.75
CA SER A 494 10.18 12.98 -3.33
C SER A 494 10.58 12.07 -4.49
N ILE A 495 9.97 12.23 -5.68
CA ILE A 495 10.36 11.53 -6.91
C ILE A 495 11.73 12.02 -7.40
N ALA A 496 11.94 13.33 -7.52
CA ALA A 496 13.20 13.89 -7.98
C ALA A 496 14.38 13.49 -7.07
N ASN A 497 14.16 13.44 -5.75
CA ASN A 497 15.16 13.04 -4.77
C ASN A 497 15.49 11.54 -4.83
N VAL A 498 14.49 10.62 -4.90
CA VAL A 498 14.82 9.17 -4.95
C VAL A 498 15.65 8.82 -6.19
N ILE A 499 15.36 9.45 -7.33
CA ILE A 499 16.10 9.32 -8.58
C ILE A 499 17.50 9.96 -8.44
N SER A 500 17.57 11.22 -7.98
CA SER A 500 18.83 11.97 -7.87
C SER A 500 19.81 11.33 -6.89
N ASP A 501 19.33 10.86 -5.73
CA ASP A 501 20.17 10.15 -4.76
C ASP A 501 20.59 8.78 -5.29
N CYS A 502 19.73 8.06 -6.04
CA CYS A 502 20.13 6.80 -6.70
C CYS A 502 21.32 7.01 -7.64
N TYR A 503 21.28 8.06 -8.47
CA TYR A 503 22.37 8.41 -9.40
C TYR A 503 23.61 8.96 -8.67
N LYS A 504 23.42 9.79 -7.65
CA LYS A 504 24.49 10.34 -6.80
C LYS A 504 25.29 9.25 -6.11
N ASP A 505 24.59 8.29 -5.50
CA ASP A 505 25.22 7.23 -4.70
C ASP A 505 25.81 6.12 -5.59
N ALA A 506 25.31 5.97 -6.82
CA ALA A 506 25.94 5.20 -7.89
C ALA A 506 27.16 5.92 -8.55
N ALA A 507 27.40 7.19 -8.22
CA ALA A 507 28.36 8.08 -8.88
C ALA A 507 28.15 8.24 -10.41
N ILE A 508 26.90 8.18 -10.88
CA ILE A 508 26.53 8.24 -12.30
C ILE A 508 25.98 9.63 -12.68
N ASP A 509 26.48 10.21 -13.77
CA ASP A 509 25.92 11.42 -14.39
C ASP A 509 24.58 11.09 -15.09
N PRO A 510 23.45 11.77 -14.74
CA PRO A 510 22.17 11.61 -15.43
C PRO A 510 22.25 11.75 -16.96
N LYS A 511 23.23 12.50 -17.51
CA LYS A 511 23.50 12.60 -18.97
C LYS A 511 23.83 11.27 -19.66
N THR A 512 24.08 10.21 -18.88
CA THR A 512 24.39 8.87 -19.37
C THR A 512 23.23 7.89 -19.27
N VAL A 513 22.10 8.26 -18.65
CA VAL A 513 20.89 7.42 -18.61
C VAL A 513 20.12 7.58 -19.93
N ASN A 514 19.79 6.45 -20.57
CA ASN A 514 19.22 6.41 -21.92
C ASN A 514 17.73 6.04 -21.96
N TYR A 515 17.20 5.41 -20.91
CA TYR A 515 15.81 4.97 -20.82
C TYR A 515 15.34 5.04 -19.37
N ILE A 516 14.10 5.41 -19.12
CA ILE A 516 13.44 5.22 -17.82
C ILE A 516 12.13 4.49 -18.06
N GLU A 517 12.03 3.30 -17.47
CA GLU A 517 10.75 2.63 -17.27
C GLU A 517 10.05 3.37 -16.13
N VAL A 518 9.06 4.21 -16.47
CA VAL A 518 8.24 4.90 -15.48
C VAL A 518 7.31 3.90 -14.79
N ASP A 519 6.81 4.22 -13.60
CA ASP A 519 5.68 3.45 -13.08
C ASP A 519 4.48 3.65 -14.01
N GLY A 520 4.11 4.90 -14.29
CA GLY A 520 3.04 5.23 -15.21
C GLY A 520 1.67 4.90 -14.62
N TYR A 521 1.21 5.74 -13.71
CA TYR A 521 -0.10 5.66 -13.05
C TYR A 521 -1.30 5.53 -14.01
N ALA A 522 -1.12 5.81 -15.30
CA ALA A 522 -2.12 5.77 -16.36
C ALA A 522 -3.28 6.75 -16.12
N THR A 523 -2.99 7.88 -15.47
CA THR A 523 -3.91 9.02 -15.39
C THR A 523 -3.22 10.29 -15.82
N LYS A 524 -3.95 11.17 -16.52
CA LYS A 524 -3.39 12.39 -17.11
C LYS A 524 -2.66 13.30 -16.10
N TRP A 525 -3.06 13.31 -14.84
CA TRP A 525 -2.40 14.08 -13.78
C TRP A 525 -1.18 13.39 -13.19
N ALA A 526 -1.31 12.13 -12.79
CA ALA A 526 -0.24 11.44 -12.08
C ALA A 526 0.96 11.16 -13.00
N ASP A 527 0.70 10.85 -14.27
CA ASP A 527 1.73 10.70 -15.30
C ASP A 527 2.53 12.02 -15.51
N SER A 528 1.90 13.20 -15.34
CA SER A 528 2.61 14.48 -15.46
C SER A 528 3.41 14.82 -14.19
N PHE A 529 2.93 14.46 -12.99
CA PHE A 529 3.73 14.63 -11.76
C PHE A 529 4.97 13.72 -11.74
N GLU A 530 4.84 12.45 -12.17
CA GLU A 530 5.99 11.56 -12.35
C GLU A 530 6.97 12.13 -13.38
N PHE A 531 6.46 12.61 -14.53
CA PHE A 531 7.30 13.24 -15.54
C PHE A 531 8.03 14.49 -15.03
N GLU A 532 7.38 15.41 -14.30
CA GLU A 532 8.05 16.57 -13.72
C GLU A 532 9.12 16.15 -12.69
N GLY A 533 8.87 15.12 -11.88
CA GLY A 533 9.84 14.58 -10.93
C GLY A 533 11.07 13.97 -11.61
N VAL A 534 10.85 13.22 -12.69
CA VAL A 534 11.94 12.72 -13.56
C VAL A 534 12.67 13.89 -14.24
N LYS A 535 11.96 14.89 -14.76
CA LYS A 535 12.57 16.08 -15.39
C LYS A 535 13.46 16.84 -14.41
N LYS A 536 12.99 17.06 -13.18
CA LYS A 536 13.72 17.76 -12.11
C LYS A 536 15.02 17.05 -11.69
N ALA A 537 15.04 15.72 -11.70
CA ALA A 537 16.28 14.95 -11.50
C ALA A 537 17.32 15.16 -12.63
N PHE A 538 16.89 15.65 -13.80
CA PHE A 538 17.73 16.00 -14.94
C PHE A 538 17.94 17.53 -15.10
N ASP A 539 17.47 18.41 -14.22
CA ASP A 539 17.59 19.89 -14.39
C ASP A 539 19.05 20.39 -14.48
N LYS A 540 20.02 19.62 -13.97
CA LYS A 540 21.47 19.91 -14.06
C LYS A 540 22.08 19.43 -15.38
N VAL A 541 21.30 18.78 -16.24
CA VAL A 541 21.69 18.31 -17.57
C VAL A 541 21.59 19.45 -18.58
N ASP A 542 22.66 20.23 -18.70
CA ASP A 542 22.85 21.07 -19.90
C ASP A 542 23.02 20.15 -21.13
N SER A 543 21.90 19.88 -21.80
CA SER A 543 21.78 19.18 -23.08
C SER A 543 20.58 19.74 -23.84
N LYS A 544 20.77 20.09 -25.11
CA LYS A 544 19.70 20.50 -26.03
C LYS A 544 19.23 19.37 -26.94
N GLU A 545 19.77 18.17 -26.72
CA GLU A 545 19.47 16.95 -27.45
C GLU A 545 18.65 16.01 -26.57
N LYS A 546 17.63 15.39 -27.17
CA LYS A 546 16.84 14.33 -26.52
C LYS A 546 17.67 13.06 -26.47
N SER A 547 17.95 12.56 -25.26
CA SER A 547 18.90 11.47 -25.03
C SER A 547 18.43 10.41 -24.03
N CYS A 548 17.31 10.63 -23.34
CA CYS A 548 16.70 9.65 -22.46
C CYS A 548 15.24 9.41 -22.86
N ALA A 549 14.91 8.17 -23.23
CA ALA A 549 13.56 7.76 -23.54
C ALA A 549 12.76 7.44 -22.27
N LEU A 550 11.44 7.58 -22.33
CA LEU A 550 10.49 7.21 -21.28
C LEU A 550 9.56 6.13 -21.81
N GLY A 551 9.25 5.12 -21.00
CA GLY A 551 8.33 4.06 -21.39
C GLY A 551 7.66 3.33 -20.23
N SER A 552 6.62 2.55 -20.53
CA SER A 552 5.90 1.74 -19.53
C SER A 552 5.31 0.47 -20.14
N LEU A 553 5.50 -0.66 -19.46
CA LEU A 553 4.90 -1.96 -19.74
C LEU A 553 3.40 -2.03 -19.44
N LYS A 554 2.84 -1.10 -18.66
CA LYS A 554 1.45 -1.20 -18.19
C LYS A 554 0.45 -1.19 -19.36
N GLY A 555 0.80 -0.57 -20.49
CA GLY A 555 0.01 -0.61 -21.73
C GLY A 555 -0.06 -1.99 -22.41
N ASN A 556 0.90 -2.88 -22.15
CA ASN A 556 0.93 -4.25 -22.68
C ASN A 556 0.15 -5.25 -21.82
N ILE A 557 0.36 -5.21 -20.49
CA ILE A 557 -0.03 -6.29 -19.56
C ILE A 557 -0.80 -5.83 -18.31
N GLY A 558 -1.24 -4.57 -18.28
CA GLY A 558 -1.97 -4.01 -17.15
C GLY A 558 -1.05 -3.53 -16.02
N ASN A 559 -1.67 -3.03 -14.96
CA ASN A 559 -1.01 -2.82 -13.67
C ASN A 559 -0.87 -4.18 -12.99
N LEU A 560 0.35 -4.72 -12.91
CA LEU A 560 0.66 -5.99 -12.25
C LEU A 560 0.80 -5.86 -10.72
N GLU A 561 0.36 -4.74 -10.16
CA GLU A 561 0.28 -4.53 -8.71
C GLU A 561 1.66 -4.72 -8.08
N SER A 562 1.77 -5.44 -6.96
CA SER A 562 3.06 -5.74 -6.33
C SER A 562 4.13 -6.34 -7.27
N VAL A 563 3.81 -6.88 -8.45
CA VAL A 563 4.77 -7.49 -9.40
C VAL A 563 5.31 -6.49 -10.43
N ASN A 564 4.83 -5.23 -10.47
CA ASN A 564 5.26 -4.22 -11.44
C ASN A 564 6.80 -4.08 -11.53
N GLY A 565 7.47 -3.89 -10.38
CA GLY A 565 8.93 -3.69 -10.33
C GLY A 565 9.72 -4.88 -10.91
N LEU A 566 9.28 -6.12 -10.65
CA LEU A 566 9.86 -7.32 -11.26
C LEU A 566 9.58 -7.41 -12.77
N ALA A 567 8.39 -7.04 -13.24
CA ALA A 567 8.09 -7.00 -14.66
C ALA A 567 8.95 -5.96 -15.40
N SER A 568 9.12 -4.77 -14.82
CA SER A 568 10.02 -3.72 -15.31
C SER A 568 11.48 -4.19 -15.33
N LEU A 569 11.94 -4.83 -14.25
CA LEU A 569 13.30 -5.38 -14.18
C LEU A 569 13.53 -6.46 -15.24
N ILE A 570 12.55 -7.35 -15.48
CA ILE A 570 12.63 -8.38 -16.52
C ILE A 570 12.60 -7.76 -17.92
N LYS A 571 11.74 -6.75 -18.17
CA LYS A 571 11.71 -5.99 -19.43
C LYS A 571 13.07 -5.35 -19.75
N LEU A 572 13.70 -4.69 -18.78
CA LEU A 572 15.01 -4.07 -18.98
C LEU A 572 16.14 -5.10 -19.03
N SER A 573 16.08 -6.18 -18.26
CA SER A 573 17.03 -7.32 -18.35
C SER A 573 17.04 -7.94 -19.75
N LEU A 574 15.85 -8.16 -20.32
CA LEU A 574 15.69 -8.62 -21.70
C LEU A 574 16.18 -7.57 -22.69
N SER A 575 15.97 -6.28 -22.42
CA SER A 575 16.44 -5.17 -23.28
C SER A 575 17.97 -5.06 -23.32
N MET A 576 18.65 -5.16 -22.16
CA MET A 576 20.12 -5.13 -22.03
C MET A 576 20.80 -6.34 -22.68
N TYR A 577 20.14 -7.50 -22.65
CA TYR A 577 20.62 -8.72 -23.30
C TYR A 577 20.36 -8.72 -24.82
N ASN A 578 19.18 -8.28 -25.28
CA ASN A 578 18.82 -8.23 -26.70
C ASN A 578 19.24 -6.93 -27.42
N LYS A 579 19.90 -6.00 -26.71
CA LYS A 579 20.47 -4.72 -27.19
C LYS A 579 19.44 -3.76 -27.81
N LYS A 580 18.19 -3.76 -27.30
CA LYS A 580 17.08 -2.93 -27.80
C LYS A 580 16.10 -2.61 -26.67
N PHE A 581 15.55 -1.40 -26.63
CA PHE A 581 14.36 -1.10 -25.83
C PHE A 581 13.08 -1.25 -26.69
N PRO A 582 11.99 -1.84 -26.18
CA PRO A 582 10.71 -1.92 -26.87
C PRO A 582 9.94 -0.59 -26.79
N ALA A 583 8.99 -0.43 -27.70
CA ALA A 583 8.07 0.71 -27.77
C ALA A 583 7.01 0.69 -26.64
N THR A 584 6.44 1.86 -26.36
CA THR A 584 5.37 2.08 -25.37
C THR A 584 4.03 2.27 -26.06
N ILE A 585 3.02 1.49 -25.66
CA ILE A 585 1.67 1.54 -26.26
C ILE A 585 0.95 2.83 -25.82
N THR A 586 1.08 3.87 -26.66
CA THR A 586 0.49 5.20 -26.46
C THR A 586 -0.66 5.40 -27.46
N LYS A 587 -1.81 5.96 -27.05
CA LYS A 587 -3.05 6.02 -27.87
C LYS A 587 -3.11 7.22 -28.86
N ASN A 588 -1.96 7.58 -29.43
CA ASN A 588 -1.73 8.58 -30.48
C ASN A 588 -1.76 10.08 -30.07
N LYS A 589 -2.04 10.46 -28.82
CA LYS A 589 -1.93 11.87 -28.43
C LYS A 589 -1.26 12.02 -27.06
N THR A 590 -0.06 12.59 -27.04
CA THR A 590 0.63 12.94 -25.79
C THR A 590 -0.22 13.84 -24.90
N ASN A 591 -0.22 13.53 -23.61
CA ASN A 591 -0.81 14.28 -22.52
C ASN A 591 -0.39 15.77 -22.57
N ALA A 592 -1.37 16.67 -22.65
CA ALA A 592 -1.13 18.11 -22.74
C ALA A 592 -0.49 18.77 -21.49
N PHE A 593 -0.25 18.03 -20.40
CA PHE A 593 0.47 18.51 -19.21
C PHE A 593 1.93 18.03 -19.14
N ILE A 594 2.39 17.26 -20.13
CA ILE A 594 3.78 16.81 -20.27
C ILE A 594 4.43 17.67 -21.35
N ASP A 595 5.40 18.52 -20.99
CA ASP A 595 6.07 19.43 -21.93
C ASP A 595 7.16 18.74 -22.77
N ILE A 596 6.87 17.54 -23.29
CA ILE A 596 7.87 16.63 -23.92
C ILE A 596 8.67 17.28 -25.06
N ASP A 597 8.06 18.20 -25.81
CA ASP A 597 8.67 18.92 -26.93
C ASP A 597 9.62 20.07 -26.49
N ASN A 598 9.68 20.37 -25.19
CA ASN A 598 10.56 21.39 -24.63
C ASN A 598 12.03 20.96 -24.84
N LYS A 599 12.84 21.87 -25.40
CA LYS A 599 14.23 21.61 -25.80
C LYS A 599 15.24 21.80 -24.66
N ASN A 600 14.77 22.20 -23.48
CA ASN A 600 15.60 22.46 -22.31
C ASN A 600 15.79 21.22 -21.41
N HIS A 601 15.22 20.06 -21.77
CA HIS A 601 15.39 18.80 -21.03
C HIS A 601 15.55 17.61 -22.01
N PRO A 602 16.28 16.54 -21.65
CA PRO A 602 16.66 15.46 -22.56
C PRO A 602 15.59 14.37 -22.77
N LEU A 603 14.40 14.48 -22.15
CA LEU A 603 13.42 13.40 -22.09
C LEU A 603 12.50 13.34 -23.33
N TYR A 604 12.25 12.15 -23.88
CA TYR A 604 11.29 11.89 -24.96
C TYR A 604 10.53 10.57 -24.70
N ILE A 605 9.40 10.31 -25.37
CA ILE A 605 8.64 9.05 -25.21
C ILE A 605 9.15 8.00 -26.21
N ALA A 606 9.30 6.75 -25.77
CA ALA A 606 9.66 5.61 -26.62
C ALA A 606 8.46 5.13 -27.46
N ASP A 607 8.15 5.82 -28.56
CA ASP A 607 7.06 5.48 -29.49
C ASP A 607 7.43 4.34 -30.47
N ALA A 608 8.72 4.11 -30.70
CA ALA A 608 9.28 3.05 -31.52
C ALA A 608 10.24 2.15 -30.74
N VAL A 609 10.63 1.02 -31.35
CA VAL A 609 11.74 0.19 -30.86
C VAL A 609 13.04 0.97 -31.02
N ILE A 610 13.87 1.03 -29.96
CA ILE A 610 15.14 1.76 -29.94
C ILE A 610 16.30 0.76 -29.88
N PRO A 611 17.01 0.49 -30.99
CA PRO A 611 18.26 -0.27 -30.97
C PRO A 611 19.35 0.47 -30.20
N PHE A 612 20.13 -0.24 -29.39
CA PHE A 612 21.25 0.36 -28.63
C PHE A 612 22.24 1.05 -29.58
N ASP A 613 22.52 0.45 -30.74
CA ASP A 613 23.41 1.01 -31.77
C ASP A 613 22.96 2.37 -32.34
N SER A 614 21.69 2.78 -32.14
CA SER A 614 21.19 4.10 -32.54
C SER A 614 21.27 5.17 -31.46
N ILE A 615 21.60 4.79 -30.22
CA ILE A 615 21.71 5.70 -29.05
C ILE A 615 23.11 5.63 -28.38
N ARG A 616 23.91 4.60 -28.70
CA ARG A 616 25.29 4.45 -28.23
C ARG A 616 26.19 5.50 -28.89
N LYS A 617 26.98 6.22 -28.08
CA LYS A 617 27.81 7.35 -28.55
C LYS A 617 29.15 6.90 -29.15
N ASP A 618 29.72 5.83 -28.62
CA ASP A 618 30.96 5.19 -29.05
C ASP A 618 30.94 3.70 -28.66
N GLU A 619 31.94 2.92 -29.09
CA GLU A 619 31.99 1.46 -28.95
C GLU A 619 32.08 0.96 -27.49
N HIS A 620 32.40 1.83 -26.52
CA HIS A 620 32.59 1.48 -25.11
C HIS A 620 31.57 2.12 -24.16
N SER A 621 30.76 3.07 -24.64
CA SER A 621 29.64 3.65 -23.92
C SER A 621 28.57 2.61 -23.58
N LEU A 622 28.52 2.16 -22.33
CA LEU A 622 27.48 1.27 -21.82
C LEU A 622 26.11 1.96 -21.77
N ILE A 623 25.07 1.24 -22.17
CA ILE A 623 23.69 1.73 -22.09
C ILE A 623 23.15 1.59 -20.65
N ARG A 624 22.50 2.64 -20.15
CA ARG A 624 21.94 2.71 -18.79
C ARG A 624 20.45 3.00 -18.81
N ALA A 625 19.71 2.42 -17.87
CA ALA A 625 18.28 2.65 -17.73
C ALA A 625 17.81 2.69 -16.28
N GLY A 626 16.82 3.53 -15.97
CA GLY A 626 16.15 3.58 -14.68
C GLY A 626 14.83 2.81 -14.66
N ILE A 627 14.41 2.38 -13.47
CA ILE A 627 13.07 1.86 -13.18
C ILE A 627 12.48 2.66 -12.04
N ASN A 628 11.35 3.32 -12.27
CA ASN A 628 10.49 3.83 -11.22
C ASN A 628 9.50 2.75 -10.78
N SER A 629 9.21 2.69 -9.48
CA SER A 629 8.09 1.90 -8.95
C SER A 629 7.61 2.54 -7.66
N PHE A 630 6.39 3.06 -7.68
CA PHE A 630 5.85 3.96 -6.66
C PHE A 630 4.54 3.40 -6.11
N ALA A 631 4.33 3.55 -4.80
CA ALA A 631 3.10 3.17 -4.14
C ALA A 631 2.21 4.41 -3.90
N ASP A 632 0.89 4.21 -3.96
CA ASP A 632 -0.11 5.19 -3.51
C ASP A 632 -0.06 5.46 -1.98
N THR A 633 0.73 4.68 -1.25
CA THR A 633 1.14 4.93 0.15
C THR A 633 2.38 5.83 0.28
N GLY A 634 2.89 6.36 -0.84
CA GLY A 634 4.00 7.32 -0.87
C GLY A 634 5.39 6.70 -0.67
N VAL A 635 5.54 5.37 -0.71
CA VAL A 635 6.85 4.71 -0.82
C VAL A 635 7.30 4.75 -2.26
N ASN A 636 8.50 5.25 -2.52
CA ASN A 636 9.07 5.34 -3.86
C ASN A 636 10.37 4.54 -3.93
N VAL A 637 10.58 3.80 -5.03
CA VAL A 637 11.85 3.13 -5.36
C VAL A 637 12.32 3.56 -6.74
N HIS A 638 13.62 3.82 -6.89
CA HIS A 638 14.29 3.95 -8.18
C HIS A 638 15.47 2.98 -8.30
N ILE A 639 15.45 2.14 -9.33
CA ILE A 639 16.50 1.13 -9.60
C ILE A 639 17.26 1.53 -10.87
N LEU A 640 18.57 1.70 -10.76
CA LEU A 640 19.46 1.96 -11.91
C LEU A 640 20.07 0.66 -12.40
N VAL A 641 19.84 0.33 -13.67
CA VAL A 641 20.44 -0.81 -14.37
C VAL A 641 21.37 -0.38 -15.51
N GLU A 642 22.42 -1.16 -15.72
CA GLU A 642 23.46 -0.97 -16.74
C GLU A 642 23.61 -2.22 -17.60
N GLU A 643 23.95 -2.00 -18.86
CA GLU A 643 24.36 -3.03 -19.80
C GLU A 643 25.66 -3.71 -19.34
N TYR A 644 25.66 -5.03 -19.20
CA TYR A 644 26.88 -5.79 -18.96
C TYR A 644 27.74 -5.87 -20.24
N ASP A 645 29.04 -5.57 -20.13
CA ASP A 645 29.97 -5.56 -21.27
C ASP A 645 30.28 -6.99 -21.74
N THR A 646 29.90 -7.29 -22.98
CA THR A 646 30.18 -8.58 -23.63
C THR A 646 31.35 -8.52 -24.62
N ASN A 647 32.02 -7.38 -24.80
CA ASN A 647 33.12 -7.25 -25.77
C ASN A 647 34.35 -8.08 -25.40
N ASN A 648 34.62 -8.27 -24.10
CA ASN A 648 35.60 -9.25 -23.61
C ASN A 648 35.05 -10.69 -23.54
N ALA A 649 33.75 -10.89 -23.78
CA ALA A 649 33.07 -12.16 -23.59
C ALA A 649 32.93 -12.99 -24.88
N ASP A 650 32.82 -12.33 -26.04
CA ASP A 650 32.68 -12.91 -27.39
C ASP A 650 34.01 -13.38 -28.02
N ALA A 651 34.95 -13.83 -27.20
CA ALA A 651 36.08 -14.63 -27.68
C ALA A 651 35.53 -15.88 -28.40
N GLU A 652 35.86 -16.05 -29.68
CA GLU A 652 35.18 -16.99 -30.59
C GLU A 652 35.08 -18.40 -30.01
N VAL A 653 33.87 -18.81 -29.59
CA VAL A 653 33.59 -20.18 -29.20
C VAL A 653 33.67 -21.05 -30.45
N GLU A 654 34.81 -21.72 -30.63
CA GLU A 654 35.03 -22.60 -31.78
C GLU A 654 33.85 -23.58 -31.94
N THR A 655 33.25 -23.60 -33.13
CA THR A 655 32.15 -24.51 -33.47
C THR A 655 32.67 -25.94 -33.58
N SER A 656 32.82 -26.58 -32.43
CA SER A 656 33.36 -27.93 -32.30
C SER A 656 32.46 -28.95 -33.01
N THR A 657 33.01 -29.59 -34.05
CA THR A 657 32.36 -30.70 -34.75
C THR A 657 32.56 -32.05 -34.04
N GLU A 658 33.18 -32.07 -32.86
CA GLU A 658 33.29 -33.28 -32.05
C GLU A 658 31.91 -33.70 -31.53
N PRO A 659 31.60 -35.01 -31.47
CA PRO A 659 30.43 -35.48 -30.74
C PRO A 659 30.47 -35.02 -29.28
N GLN A 660 29.36 -34.47 -28.81
CA GLN A 660 29.09 -34.12 -27.42
C GLN A 660 27.95 -34.98 -26.88
N LEU A 661 27.65 -34.88 -25.59
CA LEU A 661 26.59 -35.65 -24.94
C LEU A 661 25.45 -34.73 -24.47
N PHE A 662 24.41 -34.66 -25.29
CA PHE A 662 23.16 -33.99 -24.95
C PHE A 662 22.40 -34.82 -23.91
N ILE A 663 21.89 -34.20 -22.84
CA ILE A 663 21.12 -34.88 -21.80
C ILE A 663 19.82 -34.13 -21.46
N LEU A 664 18.77 -34.87 -21.12
CA LEU A 664 17.51 -34.38 -20.57
C LEU A 664 17.01 -35.34 -19.49
N SER A 665 16.36 -34.82 -18.45
CA SER A 665 15.65 -35.66 -17.48
C SER A 665 14.38 -35.02 -16.93
N ALA A 666 13.46 -35.86 -16.47
CA ALA A 666 12.24 -35.43 -15.77
C ALA A 666 11.85 -36.41 -14.64
N LYS A 667 10.85 -36.06 -13.81
CA LYS A 667 10.37 -36.91 -12.70
C LYS A 667 9.62 -38.17 -13.19
N ASP A 668 9.13 -38.16 -14.44
CA ASP A 668 8.40 -39.25 -15.10
C ASP A 668 8.41 -39.11 -16.64
N THR A 669 7.88 -40.13 -17.33
CA THR A 669 7.94 -40.29 -18.78
C THR A 669 7.11 -39.25 -19.53
N ASP A 670 5.98 -38.81 -18.99
CA ASP A 670 5.12 -37.82 -19.64
C ASP A 670 5.79 -36.45 -19.61
N ARG A 671 6.34 -36.08 -18.45
CA ARG A 671 7.14 -34.86 -18.29
C ARG A 671 8.39 -34.89 -19.17
N LEU A 672 9.03 -36.06 -19.36
CA LEU A 672 10.15 -36.20 -20.30
C LEU A 672 9.70 -36.03 -21.77
N ILE A 673 8.55 -36.59 -22.17
CA ILE A 673 8.00 -36.41 -23.53
C ILE A 673 7.67 -34.94 -23.80
N GLU A 674 7.09 -34.23 -22.82
CA GLU A 674 6.80 -32.80 -22.94
C GLU A 674 8.09 -31.96 -22.99
N THR A 675 9.10 -32.31 -22.19
CA THR A 675 10.43 -31.71 -22.28
C THR A 675 11.04 -31.91 -23.68
N VAL A 676 11.00 -33.13 -24.21
CA VAL A 676 11.46 -33.44 -25.59
C VAL A 676 10.70 -32.61 -26.64
N ASN A 677 9.39 -32.38 -26.48
CA ASN A 677 8.63 -31.49 -27.36
C ASN A 677 9.11 -30.03 -27.30
N ASN A 678 9.36 -29.50 -26.11
CA ASN A 678 9.81 -28.13 -25.93
C ASN A 678 11.21 -27.89 -26.53
N TYR A 679 12.12 -28.85 -26.38
CA TYR A 679 13.45 -28.80 -27.02
C TYR A 679 13.39 -29.00 -28.55
N ILE A 680 12.46 -29.81 -29.08
CA ILE A 680 12.22 -29.90 -30.54
C ILE A 680 11.74 -28.56 -31.11
N ALA A 681 10.85 -27.86 -30.41
CA ALA A 681 10.39 -26.53 -30.84
C ALA A 681 11.54 -25.50 -30.81
N HIS A 682 12.26 -25.43 -29.69
CA HIS A 682 13.35 -24.47 -29.49
C HIS A 682 14.52 -24.64 -30.46
N PHE A 683 14.89 -25.88 -30.82
CA PHE A 683 15.99 -26.16 -31.75
C PHE A 683 15.61 -26.12 -33.23
N SER A 684 14.39 -25.71 -33.59
CA SER A 684 13.98 -25.64 -35.00
C SER A 684 14.68 -24.51 -35.77
N ASP A 685 15.02 -23.41 -35.10
CA ASP A 685 15.63 -22.20 -35.68
C ASP A 685 16.88 -21.72 -34.91
N ALA A 686 17.54 -22.61 -34.15
CA ALA A 686 18.70 -22.27 -33.31
C ALA A 686 20.02 -22.13 -34.10
N ASP A 687 20.84 -21.13 -33.77
CA ASP A 687 22.19 -20.97 -34.31
C ASP A 687 23.12 -22.04 -33.75
N GLU A 688 23.71 -22.88 -34.62
CA GLU A 688 24.69 -23.93 -34.30
C GLU A 688 25.90 -23.42 -33.49
N LYS A 689 26.24 -22.12 -33.52
CA LYS A 689 27.23 -21.53 -32.59
C LYS A 689 26.86 -21.75 -31.11
N SER A 690 25.57 -21.75 -30.78
CA SER A 690 25.08 -21.92 -29.41
C SER A 690 25.13 -23.37 -28.91
N PHE A 691 25.39 -24.35 -29.78
CA PHE A 691 25.31 -25.78 -29.47
C PHE A 691 26.14 -26.19 -28.25
N THR A 692 27.43 -25.80 -28.21
CA THR A 692 28.32 -26.11 -27.07
C THR A 692 27.80 -25.52 -25.75
N ASN A 693 27.28 -24.27 -25.78
CA ASN A 693 26.69 -23.62 -24.60
C ASN A 693 25.39 -24.30 -24.15
N THR A 694 24.58 -24.80 -25.08
CA THR A 694 23.42 -25.65 -24.77
C THR A 694 23.83 -26.94 -24.06
N ILE A 695 24.83 -27.66 -24.56
CA ILE A 695 25.29 -28.92 -23.92
C ILE A 695 25.88 -28.64 -22.53
N TYR A 696 26.68 -27.58 -22.38
CA TYR A 696 27.20 -27.10 -21.09
C TYR A 696 26.08 -26.83 -20.08
N THR A 697 25.06 -26.06 -20.48
CA THR A 697 23.92 -25.68 -19.63
C THR A 697 23.09 -26.90 -19.22
N LEU A 698 22.88 -27.86 -20.12
CA LEU A 698 22.13 -29.09 -19.82
C LEU A 698 22.87 -30.04 -18.88
N GLN A 699 24.20 -30.01 -18.88
CA GLN A 699 25.02 -30.86 -18.02
C GLN A 699 25.23 -30.29 -16.62
N LEU A 700 25.42 -28.97 -16.50
CA LEU A 700 25.73 -28.33 -15.21
C LEU A 700 24.52 -27.64 -14.57
N GLY A 701 23.60 -27.08 -15.36
CA GLY A 701 22.52 -26.23 -14.87
C GLY A 701 21.15 -26.91 -14.75
N ARG A 702 21.09 -28.24 -14.64
CA ARG A 702 19.81 -28.99 -14.58
C ARG A 702 19.88 -30.14 -13.58
N GLU A 703 18.84 -30.27 -12.74
CA GLU A 703 18.67 -31.42 -11.84
C GLU A 703 18.61 -32.74 -12.65
N ALA A 704 19.47 -33.71 -12.33
CA ALA A 704 19.44 -35.04 -12.94
C ALA A 704 18.35 -35.94 -12.32
N MET A 705 17.12 -35.80 -12.81
CA MET A 705 15.91 -36.48 -12.32
C MET A 705 15.84 -37.98 -12.69
N ASP A 706 14.69 -38.62 -12.44
CA ASP A 706 14.50 -40.07 -12.55
C ASP A 706 14.53 -40.61 -13.98
N GLU A 707 13.71 -40.06 -14.88
CA GLU A 707 13.64 -40.50 -16.27
C GLU A 707 14.73 -39.78 -17.07
N ARG A 708 15.77 -40.51 -17.48
CA ARG A 708 16.99 -39.94 -18.04
C ARG A 708 17.16 -40.32 -19.51
N LEU A 709 17.34 -39.32 -20.36
CA LEU A 709 17.61 -39.42 -21.80
C LEU A 709 18.97 -38.80 -22.12
N ALA A 710 19.86 -39.58 -22.73
CA ALA A 710 21.18 -39.11 -23.17
C ALA A 710 21.38 -39.45 -24.66
N ILE A 711 21.90 -38.48 -25.42
CA ILE A 711 22.05 -38.56 -26.88
C ILE A 711 23.48 -38.12 -27.26
N THR A 712 24.25 -38.99 -27.91
CA THR A 712 25.52 -38.61 -28.52
C THR A 712 25.27 -37.92 -29.86
N THR A 713 25.68 -36.66 -30.00
CA THR A 713 25.31 -35.79 -31.14
C THR A 713 26.36 -34.69 -31.37
N SER A 714 26.39 -34.07 -32.56
CA SER A 714 27.40 -33.06 -32.93
C SER A 714 26.81 -31.81 -33.61
N SER A 715 25.49 -31.62 -33.59
CA SER A 715 24.79 -30.43 -34.10
C SER A 715 23.32 -30.42 -33.68
N PHE A 716 22.65 -29.27 -33.75
CA PHE A 716 21.20 -29.19 -33.55
C PHE A 716 20.43 -30.02 -34.58
N GLN A 717 20.87 -30.05 -35.84
CA GLN A 717 20.20 -30.87 -36.86
C GLN A 717 20.19 -32.37 -36.52
N ASP A 718 21.27 -32.90 -35.96
CA ASP A 718 21.35 -34.31 -35.55
C ASP A 718 20.58 -34.57 -34.23
N VAL A 719 20.64 -33.66 -33.25
CA VAL A 719 19.87 -33.82 -32.01
C VAL A 719 18.37 -33.72 -32.28
N LEU A 720 17.92 -32.77 -33.13
CA LEU A 720 16.51 -32.59 -33.52
C LEU A 720 15.96 -33.84 -34.21
N LYS A 721 16.75 -34.46 -35.11
CA LYS A 721 16.42 -35.75 -35.74
C LYS A 721 16.26 -36.87 -34.70
N LYS A 722 17.19 -36.98 -33.75
CA LYS A 722 17.17 -38.01 -32.71
C LYS A 722 16.05 -37.80 -31.68
N LEU A 723 15.76 -36.56 -31.29
CA LEU A 723 14.62 -36.20 -30.45
C LEU A 723 13.28 -36.54 -31.11
N ASN A 724 13.15 -36.33 -32.42
CA ASN A 724 11.96 -36.77 -33.16
C ASN A 724 11.81 -38.31 -33.20
N SER A 725 12.89 -39.08 -33.26
CA SER A 725 12.83 -40.54 -33.07
C SER A 725 12.40 -40.90 -31.64
N VAL A 726 12.98 -40.27 -30.62
CA VAL A 726 12.62 -40.48 -29.20
C VAL A 726 11.14 -40.22 -28.94
N LYS A 727 10.61 -39.08 -29.42
CA LYS A 727 9.18 -38.71 -29.32
C LYS A 727 8.27 -39.83 -29.82
N ASN A 728 8.57 -40.40 -30.98
CA ASN A 728 7.80 -41.49 -31.57
C ASN A 728 7.96 -42.82 -30.82
N SER A 729 9.14 -43.11 -30.27
CA SER A 729 9.46 -44.36 -29.58
C SER A 729 8.90 -44.43 -28.15
N LEU A 730 9.03 -43.34 -27.37
CA LEU A 730 8.49 -43.26 -26.00
C LEU A 730 6.97 -43.39 -26.02
N SER A 731 6.29 -42.67 -26.91
CA SER A 731 4.84 -42.73 -27.13
C SER A 731 4.32 -44.12 -27.58
N GLN A 732 5.21 -45.05 -27.92
CA GLN A 732 4.87 -46.43 -28.30
C GLN A 732 5.42 -47.50 -27.34
N GLY A 733 6.10 -47.11 -26.25
CA GLY A 733 6.73 -48.05 -25.31
C GLY A 733 7.84 -48.92 -25.93
N LYS A 734 8.47 -48.47 -27.03
CA LYS A 734 9.47 -49.25 -27.79
C LYS A 734 10.82 -48.54 -27.79
N VAL A 735 11.68 -48.91 -26.85
CA VAL A 735 13.04 -48.39 -26.75
C VAL A 735 14.06 -49.47 -27.09
N ALA A 736 14.59 -49.40 -28.31
CA ALA A 736 15.71 -50.21 -28.80
C ALA A 736 16.67 -49.34 -29.64
N LEU A 737 16.91 -48.11 -29.17
CA LEU A 737 17.55 -47.02 -29.92
C LEU A 737 19.07 -46.87 -29.66
N GLU A 738 19.69 -47.71 -28.83
CA GLU A 738 21.12 -47.59 -28.49
C GLU A 738 22.06 -47.62 -29.72
N LYS A 739 21.62 -48.25 -30.82
CA LYS A 739 22.37 -48.29 -32.09
C LYS A 739 22.48 -46.94 -32.78
N ASP A 740 21.57 -46.01 -32.48
CA ASP A 740 21.53 -44.65 -33.05
C ASP A 740 22.21 -43.62 -32.13
N GLY A 741 22.88 -44.07 -31.06
CA GLY A 741 23.51 -43.20 -30.05
C GLY A 741 22.52 -42.57 -29.07
N ILE A 742 21.34 -43.18 -28.92
CA ILE A 742 20.25 -42.72 -28.03
C ILE A 742 20.11 -43.70 -26.87
N PHE A 743 20.25 -43.20 -25.65
CA PHE A 743 20.19 -43.97 -24.41
C PHE A 743 19.08 -43.42 -23.53
N TYR A 744 18.15 -44.26 -23.08
CA TYR A 744 17.06 -43.87 -22.17
C TYR A 744 16.77 -44.95 -21.13
N ARG A 745 16.57 -44.54 -19.88
CA ARG A 745 16.14 -45.40 -18.76
C ARG A 745 15.60 -44.57 -17.59
N SER A 746 14.73 -45.18 -16.81
CA SER A 746 14.35 -44.76 -15.46
C SER A 746 15.42 -45.13 -14.43
N ALA A 747 16.00 -44.16 -13.74
CA ALA A 747 17.00 -44.39 -12.69
C ALA A 747 16.49 -45.36 -11.60
N LYS A 748 15.21 -45.25 -11.23
CA LYS A 748 14.48 -46.12 -10.29
C LYS A 748 14.55 -47.62 -10.66
N GLN A 749 14.60 -47.96 -11.95
CA GLN A 749 14.77 -49.36 -12.41
C GLN A 749 16.20 -49.90 -12.15
N THR A 750 17.11 -49.06 -11.66
CA THR A 750 18.48 -49.46 -11.27
C THR A 750 18.62 -49.66 -9.77
N ASP A 751 17.70 -49.15 -8.94
CA ASP A 751 17.70 -49.44 -7.49
C ASP A 751 17.49 -50.93 -7.19
N GLU A 752 16.78 -51.64 -8.08
CA GLU A 752 16.61 -53.10 -8.03
C GLU A 752 17.79 -53.87 -8.65
N SER A 753 18.84 -53.19 -9.14
CA SER A 753 19.95 -53.82 -9.87
C SER A 753 21.13 -54.19 -8.98
N PRO A 754 21.61 -55.46 -8.99
CA PRO A 754 22.79 -55.87 -8.22
C PRO A 754 24.12 -55.24 -8.71
N LEU A 755 24.09 -54.42 -9.78
CA LEU A 755 25.25 -53.70 -10.30
C LEU A 755 25.51 -52.35 -9.59
N LYS A 756 24.57 -51.86 -8.74
CA LYS A 756 24.67 -50.53 -8.12
C LYS A 756 25.93 -50.33 -7.25
N GLY A 757 26.52 -51.41 -6.73
CA GLY A 757 27.78 -51.38 -5.97
C GLY A 757 29.07 -51.54 -6.79
N ILE A 758 28.98 -51.60 -8.13
CA ILE A 758 30.14 -51.79 -9.03
C ILE A 758 30.55 -50.48 -9.72
N PHE A 759 29.61 -49.56 -9.91
CA PHE A 759 29.87 -48.26 -10.52
C PHE A 759 30.00 -47.19 -9.44
N ASN A 760 31.16 -46.53 -9.38
CA ASN A 760 31.45 -45.42 -8.47
C ASN A 760 31.94 -44.19 -9.25
N ASP A 761 31.96 -43.04 -8.57
CA ASP A 761 32.35 -41.75 -9.12
C ASP A 761 33.75 -41.79 -9.75
N ASP A 762 34.66 -42.59 -9.18
CA ASP A 762 36.03 -42.72 -9.70
C ASP A 762 36.06 -43.36 -11.08
N MET A 763 35.13 -44.28 -11.39
CA MET A 763 35.01 -44.82 -12.74
C MET A 763 34.49 -43.78 -13.73
N ALA A 764 33.62 -42.85 -13.30
CA ALA A 764 33.21 -41.71 -14.12
C ALA A 764 34.37 -40.72 -14.33
N LYS A 765 35.12 -40.38 -13.27
CA LYS A 765 36.34 -39.54 -13.35
C LYS A 765 37.39 -40.15 -14.29
N MET A 766 37.66 -41.45 -14.19
CA MET A 766 38.58 -42.17 -15.09
C MET A 766 38.13 -42.11 -16.56
N LEU A 767 36.83 -42.24 -16.84
CA LEU A 767 36.29 -42.09 -18.20
C LEU A 767 36.34 -40.64 -18.72
N ILE A 768 36.30 -39.65 -17.82
CA ILE A 768 36.50 -38.22 -18.16
C ILE A 768 37.99 -37.89 -18.37
N GLN A 769 38.90 -38.61 -17.73
CA GLN A 769 40.36 -38.43 -17.92
C GLN A 769 40.92 -39.21 -19.11
N ASP A 770 40.36 -40.36 -19.47
CA ASP A 770 40.79 -41.11 -20.65
C ASP A 770 40.26 -40.49 -21.94
N THR A 771 41.10 -39.73 -22.63
CA THR A 771 40.82 -39.09 -23.92
C THR A 771 40.99 -40.02 -25.13
N LYS A 772 41.36 -41.29 -24.94
CA LYS A 772 41.72 -42.22 -26.03
C LYS A 772 40.61 -43.24 -26.38
N GLN A 773 39.50 -43.26 -25.65
CA GLN A 773 38.39 -44.19 -25.89
C GLN A 773 37.31 -43.59 -26.81
N ALA A 774 37.22 -44.10 -28.05
CA ALA A 774 36.25 -43.65 -29.06
C ALA A 774 34.76 -43.86 -28.67
N ASP A 775 34.48 -44.70 -27.66
CA ASP A 775 33.13 -44.97 -27.13
C ASP A 775 32.87 -44.32 -25.75
N ARG A 776 33.79 -43.47 -25.27
CA ARG A 776 33.71 -42.74 -23.97
C ARG A 776 32.35 -42.13 -23.70
N LEU A 777 31.79 -41.39 -24.66
CA LEU A 777 30.52 -40.69 -24.48
C LEU A 777 29.35 -41.66 -24.35
N GLN A 778 29.39 -42.82 -25.01
CA GLN A 778 28.38 -43.87 -24.86
C GLN A 778 28.48 -44.57 -23.51
N LYS A 779 29.70 -44.70 -22.95
CA LYS A 779 29.93 -45.19 -21.58
C LYS A 779 29.40 -44.20 -20.54
N LEU A 780 29.73 -42.92 -20.66
CA LEU A 780 29.20 -41.86 -19.79
C LEU A 780 27.67 -41.74 -19.88
N ALA A 781 27.10 -41.81 -21.09
CA ALA A 781 25.65 -41.86 -21.29
C ALA A 781 25.00 -43.01 -20.53
N ARG A 782 25.53 -44.24 -20.70
CA ARG A 782 25.03 -45.45 -20.03
C ARG A 782 25.13 -45.35 -18.51
N LEU A 783 26.19 -44.76 -17.95
CA LEU A 783 26.32 -44.55 -16.51
C LEU A 783 25.31 -43.54 -15.98
N TRP A 784 25.15 -42.41 -16.67
CA TRP A 784 24.21 -41.38 -16.25
C TRP A 784 22.75 -41.85 -16.31
N ILE A 785 22.32 -42.58 -17.35
CA ILE A 785 20.95 -43.10 -17.43
C ILE A 785 20.63 -44.24 -16.45
N VAL A 786 21.63 -44.84 -15.79
CA VAL A 786 21.42 -45.80 -14.69
C VAL A 786 21.43 -45.13 -13.30
N GLY A 787 21.40 -43.80 -13.24
CA GLY A 787 21.29 -43.05 -11.99
C GLY A 787 22.62 -42.65 -11.35
N LEU A 788 23.78 -42.99 -11.94
CA LEU A 788 25.06 -42.48 -11.44
C LEU A 788 25.11 -40.95 -11.61
N ASP A 789 25.69 -40.25 -10.65
CA ASP A 789 26.06 -38.86 -10.83
C ASP A 789 27.38 -38.74 -11.58
N VAL A 790 27.48 -37.78 -12.49
CA VAL A 790 28.65 -37.63 -13.38
C VAL A 790 29.21 -36.24 -13.15
N PRO A 791 30.49 -36.10 -12.74
CA PRO A 791 31.08 -34.81 -12.40
C PRO A 791 31.39 -34.00 -13.68
N TRP A 792 30.34 -33.49 -14.33
CA TRP A 792 30.43 -32.82 -15.64
C TRP A 792 31.40 -31.65 -15.65
N LYS A 793 31.63 -30.98 -14.52
CA LYS A 793 32.59 -29.87 -14.39
C LYS A 793 33.98 -30.27 -14.93
N LEU A 794 34.43 -31.50 -14.66
CA LEU A 794 35.70 -32.07 -15.14
C LEU A 794 35.76 -32.27 -16.67
N LEU A 795 34.63 -32.22 -17.38
CA LEU A 795 34.57 -32.24 -18.85
C LEU A 795 34.81 -30.86 -19.47
N TRP A 796 34.68 -29.79 -18.66
CA TRP A 796 34.66 -28.39 -19.09
C TRP A 796 35.82 -27.54 -18.54
N GLU A 797 36.65 -28.05 -17.62
CA GLU A 797 37.78 -27.33 -17.00
C GLU A 797 38.79 -26.72 -18.00
N HIS A 798 38.80 -27.17 -19.25
CA HIS A 798 39.68 -26.68 -20.32
C HIS A 798 38.89 -26.27 -21.58
N LYS A 799 37.60 -25.94 -21.45
CA LYS A 799 36.72 -25.56 -22.56
C LYS A 799 35.99 -24.25 -22.27
N THR A 800 36.07 -23.30 -23.20
CA THR A 800 35.28 -22.06 -23.17
C THR A 800 33.82 -22.35 -23.52
N ALA A 801 32.94 -22.27 -22.54
CA ALA A 801 31.50 -22.37 -22.69
C ALA A 801 30.80 -21.52 -21.61
N ARG A 802 29.59 -21.02 -21.90
CA ARG A 802 28.78 -20.19 -21.00
C ARG A 802 27.37 -20.77 -20.84
N PRO A 803 26.67 -20.53 -19.72
CA PRO A 803 25.24 -20.82 -19.60
C PRO A 803 24.43 -20.04 -20.64
N THR A 804 23.35 -20.63 -21.14
CA THR A 804 22.38 -19.96 -22.00
C THR A 804 20.96 -20.22 -21.52
N SER A 805 20.00 -19.36 -21.88
CA SER A 805 18.59 -19.65 -21.60
C SER A 805 18.13 -20.83 -22.47
N LEU A 806 17.41 -21.78 -21.87
CA LEU A 806 16.92 -23.01 -22.50
C LEU A 806 15.54 -23.37 -21.96
N PRO A 807 14.71 -24.15 -22.69
CA PRO A 807 13.41 -24.60 -22.22
C PRO A 807 13.43 -25.14 -20.79
N LEU A 808 12.56 -24.55 -19.97
CA LEU A 808 12.43 -24.78 -18.54
C LEU A 808 11.47 -25.96 -18.27
N TYR A 809 11.44 -26.44 -17.02
CA TYR A 809 10.70 -27.65 -16.67
C TYR A 809 9.19 -27.52 -16.90
N PRO A 810 8.56 -28.44 -17.67
CA PRO A 810 7.13 -28.42 -17.92
C PRO A 810 6.36 -29.05 -16.74
N PHE A 811 6.01 -28.26 -15.74
CA PHE A 811 5.17 -28.70 -14.61
C PHE A 811 3.81 -29.27 -15.06
N TYR A 812 3.24 -30.20 -14.28
CA TYR A 812 1.85 -30.60 -14.48
C TYR A 812 0.88 -29.50 -14.07
N ASN A 813 -0.05 -29.15 -14.96
CA ASN A 813 -1.16 -28.24 -14.68
C ASN A 813 -2.33 -28.99 -14.00
N ASN A 814 -2.12 -29.51 -12.79
CA ASN A 814 -3.18 -30.16 -12.01
C ASN A 814 -3.95 -29.11 -11.20
N ARG A 815 -5.28 -29.06 -11.32
CA ARG A 815 -6.10 -28.12 -10.54
C ARG A 815 -6.13 -28.45 -9.05
N HIS A 816 -5.80 -27.47 -8.22
CA HIS A 816 -5.97 -27.50 -6.76
C HIS A 816 -6.76 -26.27 -6.29
N TRP A 817 -7.93 -26.51 -5.70
CA TRP A 817 -8.85 -25.50 -5.16
C TRP A 817 -9.68 -26.13 -4.03
N ALA A 818 -10.16 -25.33 -3.09
CA ALA A 818 -11.03 -25.77 -2.02
C ALA A 818 -12.51 -25.67 -2.44
N GLU A 819 -13.24 -26.78 -2.35
CA GLU A 819 -14.65 -26.86 -2.77
C GLU A 819 -15.60 -26.62 -1.59
N LEU A 820 -16.81 -26.13 -1.88
CA LEU A 820 -17.81 -25.77 -0.87
C LEU A 820 -19.03 -26.70 -0.90
N SER A 821 -19.36 -27.25 0.26
CA SER A 821 -20.58 -28.03 0.46
C SER A 821 -21.83 -27.19 0.21
N GLY A 822 -22.84 -27.87 -0.36
CA GLY A 822 -24.08 -27.24 -0.79
C GLY A 822 -24.00 -26.50 -2.13
N ASN A 823 -22.84 -26.43 -2.79
CA ASN A 823 -22.78 -25.99 -4.19
C ASN A 823 -23.39 -27.08 -5.09
N ASP A 824 -24.65 -26.91 -5.47
CA ASP A 824 -25.29 -27.76 -6.47
C ASP A 824 -24.58 -27.60 -7.82
N ASN A 825 -24.32 -28.72 -8.50
CA ASN A 825 -23.18 -28.83 -9.42
C ASN A 825 -23.33 -28.01 -10.70
N SER A 826 -22.56 -26.91 -10.83
CA SER A 826 -22.38 -26.17 -12.09
C SER A 826 -20.91 -25.91 -12.47
N THR A 827 -20.00 -26.81 -12.07
CA THR A 827 -18.70 -26.93 -12.76
C THR A 827 -18.95 -27.07 -14.27
N PRO A 828 -18.39 -26.21 -15.14
CA PRO A 828 -18.70 -26.23 -16.56
C PRO A 828 -17.99 -27.40 -17.26
N LYS A 829 -18.62 -28.59 -17.20
CA LYS A 829 -18.26 -29.72 -18.08
C LYS A 829 -18.44 -29.26 -19.53
N PRO A 830 -17.55 -29.63 -20.46
CA PRO A 830 -17.60 -29.14 -21.84
C PRO A 830 -18.87 -29.61 -22.56
N VAL A 831 -19.84 -28.71 -22.72
CA VAL A 831 -21.12 -29.00 -23.39
C VAL A 831 -20.97 -28.94 -24.91
N LEU A 832 -20.90 -30.11 -25.53
CA LEU A 832 -21.14 -30.28 -26.96
C LEU A 832 -22.58 -29.86 -27.32
N ASN A 833 -22.74 -29.26 -28.51
CA ASN A 833 -23.99 -28.67 -29.01
C ASN A 833 -25.28 -29.45 -28.69
N GLY A 834 -26.21 -28.83 -27.95
CA GLY A 834 -27.57 -29.30 -27.69
C GLY A 834 -28.60 -28.16 -27.77
N LYS A 835 -29.82 -28.43 -28.26
CA LYS A 835 -30.87 -27.42 -28.50
C LYS A 835 -32.08 -27.59 -27.59
N GLN A 836 -32.71 -26.46 -27.23
CA GLN A 836 -34.05 -26.33 -26.59
C GLN A 836 -34.11 -26.80 -25.11
N LYS A 837 -35.01 -26.30 -24.23
CA LYS A 837 -36.19 -25.40 -24.40
C LYS A 837 -36.53 -24.68 -23.07
N GLU A 838 -37.20 -23.52 -23.14
CA GLU A 838 -37.76 -22.83 -21.96
C GLU A 838 -38.97 -23.56 -21.32
N PRO A 839 -39.15 -23.42 -20.00
CA PRO A 839 -40.46 -23.40 -19.35
C PRO A 839 -40.72 -22.07 -18.61
N LYS A 840 -41.93 -21.49 -18.78
CA LYS A 840 -42.38 -20.28 -18.06
C LYS A 840 -43.29 -20.64 -16.88
N VAL A 841 -43.08 -20.00 -15.72
CA VAL A 841 -44.11 -19.80 -14.69
C VAL A 841 -43.98 -18.37 -14.15
N VAL A 842 -45.11 -17.73 -13.78
CA VAL A 842 -45.18 -16.36 -13.26
C VAL A 842 -46.01 -16.34 -11.98
N ALA A 843 -45.52 -15.66 -10.95
CA ALA A 843 -46.27 -15.23 -9.77
C ALA A 843 -46.13 -13.71 -9.60
N LYS A 844 -47.06 -13.05 -8.89
CA LYS A 844 -47.24 -11.59 -8.94
C LYS A 844 -46.67 -10.84 -7.74
N VAL A 845 -46.19 -9.64 -8.03
CA VAL A 845 -45.79 -8.59 -7.10
C VAL A 845 -47.00 -8.03 -6.34
N GLU A 846 -46.91 -7.91 -5.02
CA GLU A 846 -47.63 -6.86 -4.28
C GLU A 846 -46.75 -5.60 -4.20
N THR A 847 -47.36 -4.44 -4.43
CA THR A 847 -46.62 -3.21 -4.73
C THR A 847 -46.02 -2.57 -3.48
N MET A 848 -44.69 -2.61 -3.36
CA MET A 848 -43.95 -1.63 -2.56
C MET A 848 -44.39 -0.21 -2.97
N LYS A 849 -44.55 0.68 -1.99
CA LYS A 849 -44.73 2.11 -2.28
C LYS A 849 -43.52 2.57 -3.10
N LYS A 850 -43.73 3.35 -4.16
CA LYS A 850 -42.63 3.92 -4.96
C LYS A 850 -41.63 4.57 -4.02
N ALA A 851 -40.35 4.24 -4.18
CA ALA A 851 -39.26 5.03 -3.61
C ALA A 851 -39.49 6.50 -3.97
N VAL A 852 -39.40 7.39 -2.98
CA VAL A 852 -39.50 8.84 -3.19
C VAL A 852 -38.42 9.18 -4.22
N GLN A 853 -38.83 9.60 -5.41
CA GLN A 853 -37.87 10.04 -6.42
C GLN A 853 -37.23 11.32 -5.86
N PRO A 854 -35.89 11.40 -5.84
CA PRO A 854 -35.22 12.66 -5.53
C PRO A 854 -35.78 13.77 -6.43
N GLU A 855 -36.14 14.93 -5.85
CA GLU A 855 -36.49 16.10 -6.68
C GLU A 855 -35.24 16.65 -7.38
N TRP A 856 -34.10 16.46 -6.74
CA TRP A 856 -32.79 16.85 -7.20
C TRP A 856 -31.90 15.62 -7.31
N PHE A 857 -30.98 15.63 -8.26
CA PHE A 857 -29.98 14.60 -8.43
C PHE A 857 -28.63 15.30 -8.42
N ILE A 858 -27.75 14.77 -7.58
CA ILE A 858 -26.52 15.41 -7.16
C ILE A 858 -25.39 14.43 -7.46
N TYR A 859 -24.38 14.93 -8.15
CA TYR A 859 -23.31 14.14 -8.74
C TYR A 859 -22.11 15.04 -9.01
N MET A 860 -20.92 14.47 -9.11
CA MET A 860 -19.73 15.19 -9.54
C MET A 860 -19.82 15.46 -11.05
N ALA A 861 -19.76 16.72 -11.46
CA ALA A 861 -19.64 17.10 -12.86
C ALA A 861 -18.19 17.46 -13.19
N GLU A 862 -17.72 16.97 -14.34
CA GLU A 862 -16.44 17.38 -14.91
C GLU A 862 -16.50 18.84 -15.37
N GLY A 863 -16.05 19.74 -14.49
CA GLY A 863 -15.92 21.18 -14.69
C GLY A 863 -17.19 21.99 -14.46
N ALA A 864 -17.00 23.23 -13.98
CA ALA A 864 -18.06 24.18 -13.60
C ALA A 864 -18.87 24.72 -14.79
N LYS A 865 -19.73 23.87 -15.36
CA LYS A 865 -20.91 24.27 -16.13
C LYS A 865 -21.88 25.00 -15.20
N GLU A 866 -22.63 25.96 -15.73
CA GLU A 866 -23.71 26.60 -14.97
C GLU A 866 -24.74 25.53 -14.59
N ASP A 867 -24.93 25.31 -13.28
CA ASP A 867 -26.08 24.57 -12.77
C ASP A 867 -27.34 25.23 -13.32
N GLU A 868 -28.29 24.44 -13.85
CA GLU A 868 -29.56 24.94 -14.41
C GLU A 868 -30.43 25.71 -13.39
N ASN A 869 -29.99 25.73 -12.12
CA ASN A 869 -30.66 26.36 -10.97
C ASN A 869 -29.68 27.19 -10.10
N SER A 870 -28.48 27.52 -10.61
CA SER A 870 -27.53 28.50 -10.05
C SER A 870 -27.20 28.40 -8.56
N PHE A 871 -26.98 27.19 -8.03
CA PHE A 871 -26.60 26.99 -6.62
C PHE A 871 -25.10 27.24 -6.38
N SER A 872 -24.78 27.80 -5.20
CA SER A 872 -23.40 27.90 -4.71
C SER A 872 -22.84 26.55 -4.23
N SER A 873 -21.52 26.42 -4.08
CA SER A 873 -20.87 25.21 -3.55
C SER A 873 -21.46 24.76 -2.21
N VAL A 874 -21.65 25.71 -1.28
CA VAL A 874 -22.29 25.42 0.02
C VAL A 874 -23.70 24.87 -0.17
N GLU A 875 -24.53 25.50 -1.02
CA GLU A 875 -25.89 25.02 -1.28
C GLU A 875 -25.92 23.64 -1.97
N LYS A 876 -24.96 23.33 -2.84
CA LYS A 876 -24.81 22.01 -3.48
C LYS A 876 -24.51 20.91 -2.45
N MET A 877 -23.62 21.17 -1.49
CA MET A 877 -23.30 20.24 -0.41
C MET A 877 -24.41 20.17 0.64
N GLU A 878 -25.05 21.29 0.98
CA GLU A 878 -26.25 21.30 1.82
C GLU A 878 -27.33 20.40 1.21
N LEU A 879 -27.61 20.54 -0.09
CA LEU A 879 -28.56 19.69 -0.83
C LEU A 879 -28.14 18.20 -0.82
N PHE A 880 -26.85 17.88 -0.94
CA PHE A 880 -26.37 16.49 -0.86
C PHE A 880 -26.60 15.89 0.53
N LEU A 881 -26.10 16.54 1.57
CA LEU A 881 -26.24 16.06 2.95
C LEU A 881 -27.73 15.97 3.32
N GLN A 882 -28.53 16.95 2.92
CA GLN A 882 -29.99 16.96 3.08
C GLN A 882 -30.67 15.77 2.38
N GLN A 883 -30.14 15.31 1.25
CA GLN A 883 -30.66 14.18 0.48
C GLN A 883 -30.22 12.82 1.04
N GLU A 884 -28.96 12.64 1.43
CA GLU A 884 -28.48 11.41 2.11
C GLU A 884 -29.20 11.23 3.45
N ILE A 885 -29.34 12.31 4.22
CA ILE A 885 -30.07 12.30 5.48
C ILE A 885 -31.56 11.99 5.23
N ALA A 886 -32.17 12.50 4.16
CA ALA A 886 -33.53 12.12 3.79
C ALA A 886 -33.66 10.66 3.32
N SER A 887 -32.61 10.09 2.72
CA SER A 887 -32.54 8.67 2.32
C SER A 887 -32.51 7.75 3.55
N ILE A 888 -31.58 8.00 4.48
CA ILE A 888 -31.42 7.27 5.75
C ILE A 888 -32.71 7.32 6.57
N LEU A 889 -33.29 8.51 6.71
CA LEU A 889 -34.49 8.76 7.51
C LEU A 889 -35.81 8.40 6.77
N LYS A 890 -35.75 8.08 5.47
CA LYS A 890 -36.84 7.60 4.60
C LYS A 890 -38.00 8.61 4.43
N ILE A 891 -37.63 9.86 4.16
CA ILE A 891 -38.47 11.07 4.15
C ILE A 891 -38.30 11.86 2.84
N SER A 892 -38.98 13.00 2.71
CA SER A 892 -38.72 13.98 1.65
C SER A 892 -37.52 14.85 2.02
N ALA A 893 -36.58 15.08 1.09
CA ALA A 893 -35.46 16.00 1.28
C ALA A 893 -35.91 17.44 1.63
N LYS A 894 -37.13 17.83 1.25
CA LYS A 894 -37.71 19.14 1.62
C LYS A 894 -38.06 19.30 3.09
N ASP A 895 -38.18 18.18 3.82
CA ASP A 895 -38.66 18.17 5.20
C ASP A 895 -37.49 18.19 6.21
N VAL A 896 -36.25 18.03 5.72
CA VAL A 896 -34.98 18.13 6.46
C VAL A 896 -34.55 19.59 6.52
N ASP A 897 -34.39 20.16 7.72
CA ASP A 897 -33.89 21.54 7.89
C ASP A 897 -32.35 21.57 8.01
N LYS A 898 -31.69 22.26 7.08
CA LYS A 898 -30.24 22.34 7.01
C LYS A 898 -29.55 23.11 8.15
N ASN A 899 -30.31 23.75 9.04
CA ASN A 899 -29.81 24.54 10.16
C ASN A 899 -30.14 23.91 11.53
N LEU A 900 -30.65 22.68 11.53
CA LEU A 900 -30.74 21.85 12.72
C LEU A 900 -29.48 20.97 12.83
N ASP A 901 -29.08 20.68 14.07
CA ASP A 901 -27.99 19.73 14.35
C ASP A 901 -28.34 18.34 13.82
N PHE A 902 -27.36 17.52 13.44
CA PHE A 902 -27.59 16.15 12.98
C PHE A 902 -28.41 15.30 13.97
N MET A 903 -28.27 15.54 15.28
CA MET A 903 -29.03 14.91 16.35
C MET A 903 -30.44 15.52 16.56
N GLU A 904 -30.72 16.69 15.99
CA GLU A 904 -32.05 17.34 15.97
C GLU A 904 -32.82 17.00 14.70
N LEU A 905 -32.12 16.88 13.57
CA LEU A 905 -32.56 16.10 12.41
C LEU A 905 -32.78 14.62 12.76
N GLY A 906 -32.29 14.17 13.91
CA GLY A 906 -32.65 12.91 14.58
C GLY A 906 -31.88 11.69 14.07
N LEU A 907 -30.71 11.90 13.49
CA LEU A 907 -29.74 10.85 13.21
C LEU A 907 -29.12 10.35 14.53
N ASN A 908 -28.77 9.07 14.61
CA ASN A 908 -27.97 8.51 15.71
C ASN A 908 -26.47 8.36 15.33
N SER A 909 -25.61 7.88 16.22
CA SER A 909 -24.16 7.81 15.95
C SER A 909 -23.78 6.84 14.82
N ILE A 910 -24.58 5.79 14.61
CA ILE A 910 -24.42 4.80 13.54
C ILE A 910 -24.87 5.43 12.21
N ASP A 911 -25.99 6.15 12.21
CA ASP A 911 -26.44 6.93 11.04
C ASP A 911 -25.40 8.00 10.66
N ILE A 912 -24.82 8.68 11.66
CA ILE A 912 -23.75 9.68 11.49
C ILE A 912 -22.49 9.03 10.90
N GLY A 913 -22.03 7.90 11.46
CA GLY A 913 -20.91 7.14 10.90
C GLY A 913 -21.16 6.70 9.45
N THR A 914 -22.42 6.42 9.11
CA THR A 914 -22.82 5.98 7.76
C THR A 914 -22.90 7.13 6.78
N PHE A 915 -23.60 8.23 7.07
CA PHE A 915 -23.64 9.37 6.15
C PHE A 915 -22.26 10.00 6.00
N VAL A 916 -21.42 9.99 7.04
CA VAL A 916 -20.05 10.47 6.95
C VAL A 916 -19.20 9.54 6.07
N SER A 917 -19.38 8.22 6.15
CA SER A 917 -18.79 7.28 5.17
C SER A 917 -19.26 7.62 3.75
N ASN A 918 -20.55 7.82 3.53
CA ASN A 918 -21.09 8.19 2.21
C ASN A 918 -20.58 9.57 1.72
N THR A 919 -20.34 10.52 2.63
CA THR A 919 -19.80 11.85 2.32
C THR A 919 -18.30 11.80 2.01
N MET A 920 -17.53 10.98 2.76
CA MET A 920 -16.14 10.63 2.41
C MET A 920 -16.07 10.00 1.02
N ASN A 921 -17.01 9.10 0.70
CA ASN A 921 -17.09 8.42 -0.59
C ASN A 921 -17.50 9.36 -1.74
N LEU A 922 -18.45 10.29 -1.54
CA LEU A 922 -18.84 11.27 -2.58
C LEU A 922 -17.71 12.24 -2.91
N LEU A 923 -17.08 12.82 -1.89
CA LEU A 923 -16.04 13.83 -2.09
C LEU A 923 -14.66 13.21 -2.38
N HIS A 924 -14.55 11.88 -2.21
CA HIS A 924 -13.32 11.10 -2.27
C HIS A 924 -12.24 11.65 -1.32
N VAL A 925 -12.60 11.85 -0.05
CA VAL A 925 -11.73 12.39 1.02
C VAL A 925 -11.80 11.55 2.30
N THR A 926 -10.70 11.44 3.03
CA THR A 926 -10.66 10.78 4.35
C THR A 926 -10.84 11.80 5.47
N LEU A 927 -11.92 11.67 6.25
CA LEU A 927 -12.21 12.55 7.39
C LEU A 927 -11.88 11.86 8.72
N SER A 928 -11.13 12.54 9.58
CA SER A 928 -11.04 12.13 10.99
C SER A 928 -12.41 12.29 11.67
N PRO A 929 -12.83 11.38 12.57
CA PRO A 929 -14.09 11.56 13.32
C PRO A 929 -14.19 12.91 14.04
N ALA A 930 -13.06 13.49 14.44
CA ALA A 930 -12.99 14.82 15.05
C ALA A 930 -13.47 15.97 14.14
N ILE A 931 -13.53 15.79 12.81
CA ILE A 931 -14.06 16.80 11.88
C ILE A 931 -15.57 16.93 12.01
N ILE A 932 -16.26 15.80 12.17
CA ILE A 932 -17.72 15.73 12.39
C ILE A 932 -18.08 16.48 13.69
N PHE A 933 -17.28 16.27 14.74
CA PHE A 933 -17.52 16.81 16.08
C PHE A 933 -17.32 18.33 16.21
N ASN A 934 -16.73 18.97 15.20
CA ASN A 934 -16.57 20.42 15.12
C ASN A 934 -17.58 21.09 14.17
N ASN A 935 -18.39 20.31 13.43
CA ASN A 935 -19.27 20.80 12.38
C ASN A 935 -20.59 19.98 12.40
N THR A 936 -21.52 20.34 13.30
CA THR A 936 -22.62 19.43 13.71
C THR A 936 -23.98 19.72 13.05
N GLU A 937 -24.08 20.70 12.15
CA GLU A 937 -25.28 21.00 11.35
C GLU A 937 -24.98 20.69 9.87
N ILE A 938 -26.03 20.45 9.06
CA ILE A 938 -25.84 20.33 7.59
C ILE A 938 -25.12 21.57 7.05
N ASN A 939 -25.54 22.80 7.38
CA ASN A 939 -24.90 23.99 6.84
C ASN A 939 -23.45 24.18 7.31
N SER A 940 -23.08 23.71 8.51
CA SER A 940 -21.73 23.90 9.06
C SER A 940 -20.77 22.82 8.57
N LEU A 941 -21.21 21.56 8.47
CA LEU A 941 -20.44 20.53 7.77
C LEU A 941 -20.35 20.84 6.28
N ALA A 942 -21.45 21.26 5.64
CA ALA A 942 -21.43 21.67 4.24
C ALA A 942 -20.44 22.81 4.01
N ARG A 943 -20.46 23.86 4.85
CA ARG A 943 -19.53 24.98 4.77
C ARG A 943 -18.08 24.55 5.02
N TYR A 944 -17.80 23.79 6.07
CA TYR A 944 -16.46 23.26 6.34
C TYR A 944 -15.93 22.41 5.17
N LEU A 945 -16.77 21.56 4.56
CA LEU A 945 -16.41 20.79 3.37
C LEU A 945 -16.27 21.70 2.14
N SER A 946 -17.06 22.78 2.04
CA SER A 946 -16.99 23.80 0.98
C SER A 946 -15.91 24.86 1.19
N GLU A 947 -15.13 24.77 2.26
CA GLU A 947 -13.99 25.65 2.57
C GLU A 947 -12.70 24.81 2.56
N THR A 948 -12.69 23.68 3.28
CA THR A 948 -11.56 22.73 3.33
C THR A 948 -11.39 21.91 2.04
N TYR A 949 -12.48 21.69 1.30
CA TYR A 949 -12.51 20.99 0.01
C TYR A 949 -13.37 21.76 -1.01
N ALA A 950 -13.29 23.09 -0.97
CA ALA A 950 -14.17 24.04 -1.68
C ALA A 950 -14.42 23.70 -3.15
N GLU A 951 -13.36 23.27 -3.80
CA GLU A 951 -13.22 22.79 -5.17
C GLU A 951 -13.96 21.47 -5.44
N LYS A 952 -13.71 20.42 -4.65
CA LYS A 952 -14.46 19.15 -4.72
C LYS A 952 -15.96 19.42 -4.60
N VAL A 953 -16.35 20.36 -3.76
CA VAL A 953 -17.75 20.77 -3.60
C VAL A 953 -18.25 21.66 -4.75
N ALA A 954 -17.42 22.53 -5.32
CA ALA A 954 -17.79 23.37 -6.46
C ALA A 954 -18.13 22.53 -7.71
N ASN A 955 -17.43 21.41 -7.90
CA ASN A 955 -17.67 20.45 -8.98
C ASN A 955 -18.91 19.56 -8.79
N LEU A 956 -19.60 19.59 -7.65
CA LEU A 956 -20.94 18.99 -7.58
C LEU A 956 -21.89 19.76 -8.49
N SER A 957 -22.75 19.06 -9.22
CA SER A 957 -23.84 19.66 -9.99
C SER A 957 -25.19 19.12 -9.55
N VAL A 958 -26.21 19.95 -9.69
CA VAL A 958 -27.56 19.66 -9.20
C VAL A 958 -28.58 19.86 -10.33
N THR A 959 -29.23 18.77 -10.74
CA THR A 959 -30.31 18.80 -11.76
C THR A 959 -31.61 18.19 -11.25
N LYS A 960 -32.74 18.61 -11.83
CA LYS A 960 -34.03 17.91 -11.66
C LYS A 960 -34.25 16.81 -12.70
N ASP A 961 -33.42 16.74 -13.74
CA ASP A 961 -33.57 15.75 -14.80
C ASP A 961 -32.96 14.41 -14.41
N ALA A 962 -33.81 13.47 -13.99
CA ALA A 962 -33.46 12.10 -13.66
C ALA A 962 -32.78 11.32 -14.81
N HIS A 963 -32.85 11.79 -16.06
CA HIS A 963 -32.11 11.22 -17.18
C HIS A 963 -30.68 11.77 -17.29
N LYS A 964 -30.47 13.10 -17.15
CA LYS A 964 -29.12 13.68 -17.03
C LYS A 964 -28.35 13.07 -15.86
N ALA A 965 -29.02 12.96 -14.72
CA ALA A 965 -28.48 12.30 -13.53
C ALA A 965 -27.98 10.89 -13.85
N LYS A 966 -28.82 10.06 -14.49
CA LYS A 966 -28.49 8.67 -14.82
C LYS A 966 -27.33 8.54 -15.81
N SER A 967 -27.05 9.55 -16.64
CA SER A 967 -25.87 9.58 -17.50
C SER A 967 -24.59 10.07 -16.78
N ALA A 968 -24.66 10.52 -15.53
CA ALA A 968 -23.57 11.18 -14.81
C ALA A 968 -23.27 10.52 -13.44
N GLN A 969 -23.17 9.18 -13.42
CA GLN A 969 -22.65 8.40 -12.29
C GLN A 969 -23.30 8.74 -10.92
N ILE A 970 -24.62 8.53 -10.76
CA ILE A 970 -25.35 8.95 -9.53
C ILE A 970 -24.82 8.26 -8.26
N ALA A 971 -24.14 9.02 -7.41
CA ALA A 971 -23.94 8.69 -6.01
C ALA A 971 -25.20 8.99 -5.18
N ASN A 972 -26.05 7.97 -4.99
CA ASN A 972 -26.97 7.86 -3.85
C ASN A 972 -26.76 6.45 -3.28
N ALA A 973 -25.97 6.32 -2.22
CA ALA A 973 -25.77 5.05 -1.55
C ALA A 973 -26.98 4.74 -0.68
N GLY A 974 -27.54 3.54 -0.78
CA GLY A 974 -28.92 3.32 -0.33
C GLY A 974 -29.28 1.88 0.02
N ALA A 975 -28.32 0.96 0.12
CA ALA A 975 -28.62 -0.46 0.34
C ALA A 975 -27.60 -1.27 1.17
N ILE A 976 -26.77 -0.69 2.05
CA ILE A 976 -25.94 -1.46 3.01
C ILE A 976 -26.25 -1.12 4.47
N HIS A 977 -27.31 -1.72 5.01
CA HIS A 977 -27.59 -1.81 6.44
C HIS A 977 -28.48 -3.03 6.75
N ASP A 978 -27.91 -4.15 7.21
CA ASP A 978 -28.61 -5.04 8.17
C ASP A 978 -27.79 -6.18 8.83
N GLU A 979 -26.54 -6.48 8.45
CA GLU A 979 -25.91 -7.78 8.82
C GLU A 979 -24.94 -7.82 10.03
N LEU A 980 -24.59 -6.71 10.68
CA LEU A 980 -23.71 -6.77 11.88
C LEU A 980 -24.42 -7.39 13.10
N PRO A 981 -23.78 -8.28 13.89
CA PRO A 981 -24.36 -8.78 15.15
C PRO A 981 -24.65 -7.65 16.15
N ILE A 982 -25.75 -7.73 16.92
CA ILE A 982 -26.13 -6.67 17.90
C ILE A 982 -24.94 -6.29 18.79
N ALA A 983 -24.24 -7.27 19.36
CA ALA A 983 -23.10 -7.09 20.27
C ALA A 983 -21.88 -6.34 19.66
N GLU A 984 -21.88 -6.12 18.35
CA GLU A 984 -20.85 -5.36 17.61
C GLU A 984 -21.38 -3.99 17.15
N ARG A 985 -22.70 -3.80 17.08
CA ARG A 985 -23.34 -2.48 16.92
C ARG A 985 -23.30 -1.63 18.20
N VAL A 986 -23.12 -2.22 19.39
CA VAL A 986 -23.23 -1.49 20.68
C VAL A 986 -21.96 -0.74 21.11
N LEU A 987 -20.78 -1.20 20.69
CA LEU A 987 -19.49 -0.71 21.22
C LEU A 987 -18.82 0.24 20.24
N ILE A 988 -18.88 1.53 20.51
CA ILE A 988 -18.35 2.58 19.64
C ILE A 988 -16.93 2.98 20.11
N PRO A 989 -15.87 2.76 19.31
CA PRO A 989 -14.52 3.20 19.66
C PRO A 989 -14.39 4.72 19.50
N LEU A 990 -14.18 5.45 20.60
CA LEU A 990 -14.03 6.92 20.59
C LEU A 990 -12.56 7.35 20.73
N GLN A 991 -11.75 6.56 21.43
CA GLN A 991 -10.29 6.64 21.49
C GLN A 991 -9.74 5.24 21.77
N THR A 992 -9.03 4.63 20.81
CA THR A 992 -8.47 3.28 20.96
C THR A 992 -7.01 3.27 21.41
N THR A 993 -6.33 4.42 21.38
CA THR A 993 -4.91 4.53 21.73
C THR A 993 -4.71 4.87 23.22
N GLY A 994 -3.54 4.49 23.74
CA GLY A 994 -3.11 4.74 25.12
C GLY A 994 -2.80 3.49 25.93
N LYS A 995 -2.11 3.64 27.06
CA LYS A 995 -1.67 2.51 27.92
C LYS A 995 -2.46 2.37 29.22
N GLN A 996 -3.43 3.25 29.47
CA GLN A 996 -4.25 3.19 30.69
C GLN A 996 -5.45 2.23 30.56
N THR A 997 -5.95 1.71 31.68
CA THR A 997 -7.18 0.92 31.76
C THR A 997 -8.34 1.66 31.06
N PRO A 998 -9.01 1.06 30.06
CA PRO A 998 -10.06 1.73 29.29
C PRO A 998 -11.24 2.22 30.15
N ILE A 999 -11.85 3.33 29.71
CA ILE A 999 -13.13 3.81 30.23
C ILE A 999 -14.24 3.35 29.28
N PHE A 1000 -15.26 2.69 29.82
CA PHE A 1000 -16.46 2.29 29.09
C PHE A 1000 -17.64 3.16 29.55
N ALA A 1001 -18.22 3.93 28.63
CA ALA A 1001 -19.21 4.95 28.93
C ALA A 1001 -20.57 4.65 28.28
N VAL A 1002 -21.57 4.32 29.09
CA VAL A 1002 -22.95 4.04 28.65
C VAL A 1002 -23.70 5.35 28.39
N SER A 1003 -24.20 5.51 27.17
CA SER A 1003 -24.94 6.70 26.74
C SER A 1003 -26.31 6.84 27.43
N GLN A 1004 -26.98 7.97 27.18
CA GLN A 1004 -28.34 8.25 27.66
C GLN A 1004 -29.38 7.34 26.98
N GLY A 1005 -29.53 6.11 27.47
CA GLY A 1005 -30.39 5.09 26.86
C GLY A 1005 -31.80 5.61 26.51
N GLY A 1006 -32.28 5.24 25.32
CA GLY A 1006 -33.60 5.65 24.80
C GLY A 1006 -33.54 6.21 23.38
N ASN A 1007 -32.54 7.04 23.07
CA ASN A 1007 -31.96 7.20 21.72
C ASN A 1007 -30.59 7.89 21.82
N GLY A 1008 -29.78 7.45 22.80
CA GLY A 1008 -28.62 8.19 23.27
C GLY A 1008 -27.37 7.94 22.44
N THR A 1009 -26.94 8.96 21.70
CA THR A 1009 -25.63 8.97 21.05
C THR A 1009 -24.46 8.88 22.05
N THR A 1010 -23.43 8.11 21.69
CA THR A 1010 -22.12 8.08 22.35
C THR A 1010 -21.27 9.32 22.03
N LEU A 1011 -21.62 10.11 21.01
CA LEU A 1011 -20.98 11.40 20.70
C LEU A 1011 -21.14 12.42 21.83
N ALA A 1012 -22.12 12.25 22.71
CA ALA A 1012 -22.24 13.00 23.96
C ALA A 1012 -20.96 12.94 24.83
N PHE A 1013 -20.08 11.96 24.64
CA PHE A 1013 -18.79 11.88 25.35
C PHE A 1013 -17.62 12.62 24.66
N GLN A 1014 -17.81 13.26 23.50
CA GLN A 1014 -16.74 13.85 22.68
C GLN A 1014 -15.79 14.77 23.47
N HIS A 1015 -16.34 15.69 24.26
CA HIS A 1015 -15.55 16.63 25.06
C HIS A 1015 -14.85 15.95 26.24
N LEU A 1016 -15.41 14.87 26.76
CA LEU A 1016 -14.84 14.10 27.85
C LEU A 1016 -13.66 13.25 27.37
N VAL A 1017 -13.76 12.63 26.18
CA VAL A 1017 -12.66 11.95 25.50
C VAL A 1017 -11.49 12.92 25.27
N HIS A 1018 -11.77 14.09 24.70
CA HIS A 1018 -10.76 15.13 24.49
C HIS A 1018 -10.12 15.61 25.81
N ALA A 1019 -10.91 15.73 26.89
CA ALA A 1019 -10.42 16.13 28.20
C ALA A 1019 -9.58 15.05 28.93
N PHE A 1020 -9.65 13.79 28.50
CA PHE A 1020 -8.78 12.71 28.97
C PHE A 1020 -7.46 12.61 28.17
N GLY A 1021 -7.52 12.83 26.86
CA GLY A 1021 -6.36 12.81 25.96
C GLY A 1021 -5.86 11.41 25.56
N ASN A 1022 -4.91 11.36 24.64
CA ASN A 1022 -4.57 10.18 23.82
C ASN A 1022 -3.87 9.01 24.55
N ASP A 1023 -3.67 9.07 25.87
CA ASP A 1023 -3.15 7.94 26.67
C ASP A 1023 -4.25 7.17 27.45
N GLN A 1024 -5.50 7.63 27.37
CA GLN A 1024 -6.65 7.00 28.01
C GLN A 1024 -7.61 6.45 26.94
N PRO A 1025 -7.59 5.13 26.67
CA PRO A 1025 -8.57 4.50 25.82
C PRO A 1025 -10.00 4.71 26.34
N PHE A 1026 -10.93 4.98 25.44
CA PHE A 1026 -12.30 5.37 25.76
C PHE A 1026 -13.28 4.79 24.73
N TYR A 1027 -14.28 4.08 25.20
CA TYR A 1027 -15.28 3.41 24.38
C TYR A 1027 -16.68 3.81 24.81
N GLY A 1028 -17.51 4.22 23.85
CA GLY A 1028 -18.94 4.41 24.05
C GLY A 1028 -19.69 3.08 24.03
N LEU A 1029 -20.74 2.98 24.84
CA LEU A 1029 -21.73 1.92 24.79
C LEU A 1029 -23.09 2.55 24.46
N GLU A 1030 -23.61 2.22 23.30
CA GLU A 1030 -24.85 2.76 22.75
C GLU A 1030 -26.05 1.82 23.06
N PHE A 1031 -27.16 1.93 22.33
CA PHE A 1031 -28.31 1.02 22.49
C PHE A 1031 -28.88 0.60 21.13
N ALA A 1032 -28.74 -0.68 20.80
CA ALA A 1032 -29.20 -1.27 19.54
C ALA A 1032 -30.41 -2.18 19.77
N MET A 1033 -31.41 -2.10 18.87
CA MET A 1033 -32.61 -2.94 18.87
C MET A 1033 -32.82 -3.58 17.49
N GLU A 1034 -33.37 -4.78 17.47
CA GLU A 1034 -34.00 -5.37 16.28
C GLU A 1034 -35.51 -5.02 16.24
N ALA A 1035 -36.05 -4.84 15.04
CA ALA A 1035 -37.39 -4.27 14.80
C ALA A 1035 -38.60 -5.09 15.27
N ASN A 1036 -38.41 -6.19 16.01
CA ASN A 1036 -39.46 -7.13 16.45
C ASN A 1036 -39.43 -7.46 17.96
N GLN A 1037 -38.68 -6.71 18.80
CA GLN A 1037 -38.48 -7.04 20.23
C GLN A 1037 -38.88 -5.93 21.23
N SER A 1038 -40.02 -5.27 21.05
CA SER A 1038 -40.52 -4.24 22.00
C SER A 1038 -40.74 -4.77 23.43
N ASP A 1039 -41.24 -6.00 23.56
CA ASP A 1039 -41.85 -6.50 24.80
C ASP A 1039 -40.85 -7.19 25.77
N ALA A 1040 -39.55 -7.20 25.43
CA ALA A 1040 -38.52 -8.01 26.10
C ALA A 1040 -37.38 -7.20 26.76
N ILE A 1041 -37.41 -5.87 26.70
CA ILE A 1041 -36.30 -5.01 27.12
C ILE A 1041 -36.26 -4.83 28.63
N THR A 1042 -35.10 -5.12 29.24
CA THR A 1042 -34.83 -4.86 30.66
C THR A 1042 -33.40 -4.33 30.86
N ILE A 1043 -33.19 -3.54 31.92
CA ILE A 1043 -31.87 -3.02 32.29
C ILE A 1043 -30.84 -4.15 32.50
N LYS A 1044 -31.28 -5.32 32.98
CA LYS A 1044 -30.41 -6.49 33.13
C LYS A 1044 -29.96 -7.04 31.78
N ASN A 1045 -30.87 -7.24 30.83
CA ASN A 1045 -30.55 -7.78 29.50
C ASN A 1045 -29.55 -6.85 28.79
N ILE A 1046 -29.74 -5.53 28.89
CA ILE A 1046 -28.83 -4.53 28.30
C ILE A 1046 -27.46 -4.58 29.00
N ALA A 1047 -27.43 -4.65 30.34
CA ALA A 1047 -26.19 -4.77 31.09
C ALA A 1047 -25.41 -6.06 30.77
N GLU A 1048 -26.11 -7.17 30.48
CA GLU A 1048 -25.48 -8.42 30.06
C GLU A 1048 -24.87 -8.30 28.65
N THR A 1049 -25.62 -7.79 27.66
CA THR A 1049 -25.07 -7.52 26.31
C THR A 1049 -23.87 -6.57 26.36
N ASN A 1050 -23.95 -5.50 27.15
CA ASN A 1050 -22.85 -4.54 27.30
C ASN A 1050 -21.63 -5.15 28.00
N ILE A 1051 -21.81 -6.11 28.92
CA ILE A 1051 -20.70 -6.83 29.55
C ILE A 1051 -19.96 -7.72 28.53
N GLU A 1052 -20.69 -8.44 27.67
CA GLU A 1052 -20.05 -9.27 26.64
C GLU A 1052 -19.34 -8.41 25.58
N ALA A 1053 -19.88 -7.23 25.26
CA ALA A 1053 -19.22 -6.25 24.40
C ALA A 1053 -17.90 -5.71 25.00
N ILE A 1054 -17.89 -5.21 26.24
CA ILE A 1054 -16.64 -4.70 26.85
C ILE A 1054 -15.61 -5.81 27.12
N LYS A 1055 -16.04 -7.06 27.30
CA LYS A 1055 -15.13 -8.20 27.50
C LYS A 1055 -14.32 -8.56 26.26
N LYS A 1056 -14.74 -8.15 25.05
CA LYS A 1056 -13.90 -8.21 23.84
C LYS A 1056 -12.67 -7.31 23.93
N VAL A 1057 -12.78 -6.15 24.60
CA VAL A 1057 -11.68 -5.18 24.78
C VAL A 1057 -10.89 -5.45 26.06
N GLN A 1058 -11.58 -5.74 27.17
CA GLN A 1058 -10.96 -6.01 28.47
C GLN A 1058 -11.58 -7.28 29.11
N PRO A 1059 -10.96 -8.46 28.95
CA PRO A 1059 -11.56 -9.73 29.42
C PRO A 1059 -11.72 -9.89 30.94
N LYS A 1060 -10.95 -9.13 31.74
CA LYS A 1060 -10.92 -9.18 33.22
C LYS A 1060 -10.75 -7.79 33.83
N GLY A 1061 -11.29 -7.58 35.03
CA GLY A 1061 -11.16 -6.32 35.76
C GLY A 1061 -9.71 -5.99 36.19
N PRO A 1062 -9.43 -4.73 36.51
CA PRO A 1062 -10.41 -3.76 37.00
C PRO A 1062 -11.10 -2.94 35.88
N TYR A 1063 -12.42 -2.79 35.95
CA TYR A 1063 -13.18 -1.98 34.99
C TYR A 1063 -13.38 -0.54 35.48
N ARG A 1064 -13.39 0.43 34.55
CA ARG A 1064 -13.82 1.81 34.76
C ARG A 1064 -15.13 2.02 34.00
N LEU A 1065 -16.23 2.17 34.72
CA LEU A 1065 -17.55 2.36 34.14
C LEU A 1065 -18.05 3.78 34.37
N LEU A 1066 -18.65 4.36 33.34
CA LEU A 1066 -19.33 5.65 33.37
C LEU A 1066 -20.73 5.48 32.77
N GLY A 1067 -21.73 6.18 33.31
CA GLY A 1067 -23.07 6.19 32.71
C GLY A 1067 -23.71 7.58 32.79
N TYR A 1068 -24.27 8.03 31.67
CA TYR A 1068 -24.94 9.33 31.54
C TYR A 1068 -26.46 9.17 31.57
N SER A 1069 -27.14 9.98 32.39
CA SER A 1069 -28.59 9.93 32.56
C SER A 1069 -29.04 8.48 32.86
N ASN A 1070 -30.07 7.94 32.21
CA ASN A 1070 -30.51 6.55 32.37
C ASN A 1070 -29.41 5.49 32.12
N GLY A 1071 -28.37 5.81 31.34
CA GLY A 1071 -27.17 4.97 31.18
C GLY A 1071 -26.44 4.67 32.50
N GLY A 1072 -26.57 5.53 33.51
CA GLY A 1072 -26.05 5.28 34.86
C GLY A 1072 -26.72 4.09 35.57
N MET A 1073 -28.00 3.80 35.30
CA MET A 1073 -28.65 2.60 35.85
C MET A 1073 -28.11 1.32 35.20
N ILE A 1074 -27.85 1.35 33.88
CA ILE A 1074 -27.21 0.25 33.15
C ILE A 1074 -25.79 0.05 33.67
N ALA A 1075 -24.98 1.11 33.80
CA ALA A 1075 -23.63 1.04 34.36
C ALA A 1075 -23.60 0.51 35.82
N PHE A 1076 -24.63 0.79 36.62
CA PHE A 1076 -24.79 0.21 37.97
C PHE A 1076 -25.14 -1.28 37.93
N GLU A 1077 -26.07 -1.73 37.07
CA GLU A 1077 -26.37 -3.17 36.93
C GLU A 1077 -25.17 -3.92 36.34
N MET A 1078 -24.44 -3.33 35.38
CA MET A 1078 -23.17 -3.87 34.88
C MET A 1078 -22.16 -4.03 36.03
N THR A 1079 -22.00 -3.00 36.87
CA THR A 1079 -21.14 -3.05 38.06
C THR A 1079 -21.55 -4.19 38.99
N LYS A 1080 -22.85 -4.37 39.24
CA LYS A 1080 -23.38 -5.43 40.10
C LYS A 1080 -23.10 -6.82 39.53
N ILE A 1081 -23.42 -7.06 38.25
CA ILE A 1081 -23.19 -8.35 37.57
C ILE A 1081 -21.68 -8.67 37.52
N LEU A 1082 -20.82 -7.67 37.31
CA LEU A 1082 -19.37 -7.86 37.35
C LEU A 1082 -18.88 -8.24 38.77
N LEU A 1083 -19.36 -7.57 39.82
CA LEU A 1083 -19.04 -7.93 41.21
C LEU A 1083 -19.56 -9.33 41.58
N GLU A 1084 -20.78 -9.69 41.16
CA GLU A 1084 -21.36 -11.04 41.32
C GLU A 1084 -20.54 -12.11 40.53
N LYS A 1085 -19.95 -11.74 39.39
CA LYS A 1085 -18.98 -12.56 38.63
C LYS A 1085 -17.55 -12.52 39.22
N GLY A 1086 -17.31 -11.83 40.34
CA GLY A 1086 -16.01 -11.77 41.04
C GLY A 1086 -14.98 -10.79 40.46
N GLU A 1087 -15.40 -9.90 39.57
CA GLU A 1087 -14.55 -8.93 38.88
C GLU A 1087 -14.24 -7.70 39.75
N LYS A 1088 -13.15 -6.99 39.45
CA LYS A 1088 -12.78 -5.74 40.12
C LYS A 1088 -13.38 -4.52 39.41
N ILE A 1089 -13.75 -3.49 40.18
CA ILE A 1089 -14.25 -2.20 39.69
C ILE A 1089 -13.33 -1.11 40.24
N GLU A 1090 -12.65 -0.36 39.36
CA GLU A 1090 -11.77 0.75 39.78
C GLU A 1090 -12.56 2.05 40.02
N LEU A 1091 -13.63 2.24 39.23
CA LEU A 1091 -14.44 3.45 39.17
C LEU A 1091 -15.85 3.12 38.67
N LEU A 1092 -16.86 3.70 39.32
CA LEU A 1092 -18.21 3.86 38.78
C LEU A 1092 -18.62 5.34 38.83
N GLY A 1093 -18.66 5.97 37.67
CA GLY A 1093 -19.10 7.36 37.50
C GLY A 1093 -20.55 7.47 37.03
N PHE A 1094 -21.26 8.46 37.57
CA PHE A 1094 -22.60 8.85 37.12
C PHE A 1094 -22.58 10.29 36.64
N LEU A 1095 -22.98 10.57 35.39
CA LEU A 1095 -23.28 11.92 34.92
C LEU A 1095 -24.78 12.18 35.10
N ASP A 1096 -25.12 12.97 36.11
CA ASP A 1096 -26.46 13.40 36.55
C ASP A 1096 -27.57 12.33 36.56
N CYS A 1097 -27.20 11.07 36.81
CA CYS A 1097 -28.14 9.94 36.88
C CYS A 1097 -28.90 9.89 38.21
N LEU A 1098 -30.23 9.85 38.16
CA LEU A 1098 -31.08 9.56 39.31
C LEU A 1098 -31.00 8.06 39.69
N SER A 1099 -31.02 7.72 40.98
CA SER A 1099 -31.18 6.31 41.37
C SER A 1099 -32.65 5.86 41.23
N PRO A 1100 -32.93 4.58 40.92
CA PRO A 1100 -34.28 4.03 40.90
C PRO A 1100 -34.97 3.96 42.28
N LEU A 1101 -34.34 4.50 43.33
CA LEU A 1101 -34.94 4.72 44.65
C LEU A 1101 -35.34 6.19 44.92
N GLN A 1102 -35.29 7.06 43.91
CA GLN A 1102 -35.98 8.35 43.97
C GLN A 1102 -37.50 8.16 43.92
N PRO A 1103 -38.29 9.11 44.46
CA PRO A 1103 -39.71 9.19 44.14
C PRO A 1103 -39.84 9.32 42.62
N VAL A 1104 -40.63 8.45 42.01
CA VAL A 1104 -40.95 8.51 40.58
C VAL A 1104 -41.61 9.87 40.30
N ILE A 1105 -40.92 10.75 39.58
CA ILE A 1105 -41.58 11.93 39.01
C ILE A 1105 -42.47 11.41 37.85
N ASP A 1106 -43.57 12.12 37.58
CA ASP A 1106 -44.44 11.76 36.48
C ASP A 1106 -43.64 11.77 35.16
N MET A 1107 -43.72 10.68 34.40
CA MET A 1107 -43.04 10.53 33.12
C MET A 1107 -43.39 11.68 32.16
N VAL A 1108 -44.62 12.22 32.23
CA VAL A 1108 -45.03 13.40 31.45
C VAL A 1108 -44.33 14.67 31.93
N ASP A 1109 -44.12 14.85 33.24
CA ASP A 1109 -43.40 16.03 33.76
C ASP A 1109 -41.90 15.97 33.45
N GLU A 1110 -41.31 14.77 33.41
CA GLU A 1110 -39.93 14.55 32.93
C GLU A 1110 -39.78 14.80 31.43
N ILE A 1111 -40.71 14.29 30.60
CA ILE A 1111 -40.76 14.59 29.16
C ILE A 1111 -40.92 16.10 28.95
N ILE A 1112 -41.80 16.76 29.70
CA ILE A 1112 -42.02 18.21 29.60
C ILE A 1112 -40.78 19.00 30.03
N GLY A 1113 -40.05 18.57 31.07
CA GLY A 1113 -38.77 19.17 31.44
C GLY A 1113 -37.70 18.99 30.35
N ALA A 1114 -37.54 17.77 29.86
CA ALA A 1114 -36.61 17.46 28.78
C ALA A 1114 -36.91 18.25 27.50
N PHE A 1115 -38.18 18.35 27.08
CA PHE A 1115 -38.57 19.12 25.90
C PHE A 1115 -38.40 20.63 26.11
N LYS A 1116 -38.62 21.16 27.33
CA LYS A 1116 -38.41 22.60 27.65
C LYS A 1116 -36.96 23.04 27.69
N GLU A 1117 -36.03 22.14 27.95
CA GLU A 1117 -34.59 22.44 28.02
C GLU A 1117 -33.81 21.98 26.79
N LYS A 1118 -34.24 20.92 26.09
CA LYS A 1118 -33.64 20.48 24.83
C LYS A 1118 -34.16 21.30 23.64
N PHE A 1119 -35.47 21.50 23.54
CA PHE A 1119 -36.06 22.30 22.45
C PHE A 1119 -36.29 23.73 22.95
N ILE A 1120 -35.40 24.63 22.55
CA ILE A 1120 -35.48 26.07 22.80
C ILE A 1120 -35.41 26.74 21.43
N SER A 1121 -36.39 27.58 21.09
CA SER A 1121 -36.45 28.20 19.77
C SER A 1121 -35.25 29.12 19.51
N PRO A 1122 -34.95 29.48 18.24
CA PRO A 1122 -33.88 30.43 17.91
C PRO A 1122 -34.03 31.83 18.54
N SER A 1123 -35.20 32.19 19.08
CA SER A 1123 -35.40 33.42 19.87
C SER A 1123 -35.11 33.28 21.38
N GLY A 1124 -34.69 32.08 21.82
CA GLY A 1124 -34.51 31.74 23.23
C GLY A 1124 -35.80 31.36 23.96
N GLU A 1125 -36.91 31.14 23.25
CA GLU A 1125 -38.22 30.85 23.84
C GLU A 1125 -38.40 29.32 24.03
N LYS A 1126 -38.82 28.92 25.23
CA LYS A 1126 -38.95 27.50 25.60
C LYS A 1126 -40.34 26.96 25.29
N ILE A 1127 -40.42 25.73 24.76
CA ILE A 1127 -41.69 25.13 24.34
C ILE A 1127 -42.71 25.11 25.50
N HIS A 1128 -43.87 25.72 25.26
CA HIS A 1128 -44.99 25.67 26.19
C HIS A 1128 -45.83 24.39 25.99
N LEU A 1129 -45.58 23.38 26.83
CA LEU A 1129 -46.36 22.14 26.91
C LEU A 1129 -47.35 22.19 28.08
N ASP A 1130 -48.59 21.81 27.79
CA ASP A 1130 -49.69 21.68 28.75
C ASP A 1130 -49.66 20.29 29.41
N ALA A 1131 -49.27 20.25 30.70
CA ALA A 1131 -49.06 19.01 31.44
C ALA A 1131 -50.35 18.24 31.72
N ASP A 1132 -51.45 18.92 32.05
CA ASP A 1132 -52.73 18.27 32.37
C ASP A 1132 -53.38 17.71 31.10
N LYS A 1133 -53.25 18.43 29.98
CA LYS A 1133 -53.65 17.93 28.65
C LYS A 1133 -52.81 16.72 28.23
N MET A 1134 -51.48 16.75 28.39
CA MET A 1134 -50.65 15.59 28.08
C MET A 1134 -50.97 14.37 28.95
N LYS A 1135 -51.17 14.57 30.26
CA LYS A 1135 -51.51 13.47 31.19
C LYS A 1135 -52.83 12.79 30.83
N SER A 1136 -53.81 13.54 30.31
CA SER A 1136 -55.10 12.98 29.85
C SER A 1136 -55.10 12.36 28.43
N MET A 1137 -54.05 12.54 27.63
CA MET A 1137 -53.90 11.94 26.30
C MET A 1137 -53.44 10.47 26.33
N SER A 1138 -53.81 9.68 25.30
CA SER A 1138 -53.25 8.33 25.07
C SER A 1138 -51.80 8.41 24.53
N GLY A 1139 -51.07 7.29 24.55
CA GLY A 1139 -49.66 7.26 24.07
C GLY A 1139 -49.48 7.81 22.64
N LYS A 1140 -50.34 7.43 21.70
CA LYS A 1140 -50.26 7.89 20.29
C LYS A 1140 -50.72 9.34 20.10
N ASP A 1141 -51.64 9.81 20.95
CA ASP A 1141 -52.05 11.21 20.98
C ASP A 1141 -50.96 12.09 21.58
N ARG A 1142 -50.24 11.63 22.61
CA ARG A 1142 -49.08 12.32 23.20
C ARG A 1142 -47.96 12.50 22.19
N ILE A 1143 -47.63 11.45 21.41
CA ILE A 1143 -46.64 11.56 20.32
C ILE A 1143 -47.07 12.63 19.33
N SER A 1144 -48.33 12.60 18.88
CA SER A 1144 -48.85 13.59 17.93
C SER A 1144 -48.87 15.01 18.49
N TYR A 1145 -49.21 15.19 19.77
CA TYR A 1145 -49.22 16.49 20.43
C TYR A 1145 -47.82 17.07 20.66
N LEU A 1146 -46.85 16.24 21.07
CA LEU A 1146 -45.45 16.65 21.21
C LEU A 1146 -44.82 16.99 19.86
N HIS A 1147 -45.10 16.18 18.83
CA HIS A 1147 -44.69 16.45 17.46
C HIS A 1147 -45.24 17.79 16.95
N GLU A 1148 -46.54 18.03 17.11
CA GLU A 1148 -47.15 19.34 16.83
C GLU A 1148 -46.52 20.49 17.63
N ALA A 1149 -46.12 20.25 18.88
CA ALA A 1149 -45.54 21.28 19.74
C ALA A 1149 -44.12 21.67 19.32
N ILE A 1150 -43.25 20.70 19.00
CA ILE A 1150 -41.90 21.00 18.50
C ILE A 1150 -41.96 21.70 17.13
N THR A 1151 -42.81 21.23 16.22
CA THR A 1151 -42.97 21.88 14.90
C THR A 1151 -43.54 23.29 15.01
N LYS A 1152 -44.46 23.56 15.96
CA LYS A 1152 -44.95 24.93 16.22
C LYS A 1152 -43.93 25.87 16.86
N ASN A 1153 -42.84 25.34 17.41
CA ASN A 1153 -41.73 26.12 17.98
C ASN A 1153 -40.50 26.19 17.05
N GLY A 1154 -40.63 25.69 15.80
CA GLY A 1154 -39.62 25.84 14.74
C GLY A 1154 -38.87 24.56 14.37
N PHE A 1155 -39.08 23.43 15.04
CA PHE A 1155 -38.30 22.21 14.82
C PHE A 1155 -38.91 21.30 13.74
N SER A 1156 -38.22 21.16 12.61
CA SER A 1156 -38.61 20.24 11.52
C SER A 1156 -38.07 18.82 11.75
N ILE A 1157 -38.74 18.05 12.61
CA ILE A 1157 -38.47 16.61 12.77
C ILE A 1157 -39.58 15.82 12.05
N PRO A 1158 -39.25 14.85 11.18
CA PRO A 1158 -40.22 13.96 10.54
C PRO A 1158 -41.04 13.13 11.53
N LYS A 1159 -42.36 13.05 11.31
CA LYS A 1159 -43.27 12.42 12.28
C LYS A 1159 -42.96 10.95 12.57
N LYS A 1160 -42.62 10.15 11.56
CA LYS A 1160 -42.37 8.70 11.75
C LYS A 1160 -41.08 8.46 12.56
N GLN A 1161 -40.03 9.21 12.26
CA GLN A 1161 -38.77 9.17 12.99
C GLN A 1161 -38.92 9.68 14.44
N PHE A 1162 -39.77 10.69 14.65
CA PHE A 1162 -40.15 11.15 15.99
C PHE A 1162 -40.99 10.10 16.75
N GLU A 1163 -41.92 9.41 16.06
CA GLU A 1163 -42.63 8.24 16.60
C GLU A 1163 -41.64 7.16 17.05
N ASP A 1164 -40.69 6.74 16.20
CA ASP A 1164 -39.70 5.71 16.50
C ASP A 1164 -38.76 6.13 17.65
N THR A 1165 -38.20 7.34 17.60
CA THR A 1165 -37.35 7.90 18.67
C THR A 1165 -38.09 7.95 20.01
N TYR A 1166 -39.37 8.34 20.00
CA TYR A 1166 -40.18 8.42 21.22
C TYR A 1166 -40.55 7.02 21.73
N GLU A 1167 -40.87 6.06 20.87
CA GLU A 1167 -41.19 4.68 21.28
C GLU A 1167 -39.96 4.00 21.92
N ILE A 1168 -38.74 4.19 21.40
CA ILE A 1168 -37.50 3.67 22.02
C ILE A 1168 -37.21 4.40 23.35
N LEU A 1169 -37.40 5.73 23.42
CA LEU A 1169 -37.21 6.52 24.64
C LEU A 1169 -38.15 6.07 25.78
N ILE A 1170 -39.45 5.94 25.49
CA ILE A 1170 -40.44 5.47 26.47
C ILE A 1170 -40.19 4.02 26.87
N THR A 1171 -39.72 3.17 25.95
CA THR A 1171 -39.39 1.77 26.26
C THR A 1171 -38.22 1.67 27.23
N MET A 1172 -37.13 2.42 26.99
CA MET A 1172 -36.01 2.48 27.94
C MET A 1172 -36.42 3.10 29.28
N ASP A 1173 -37.15 4.22 29.27
CA ASP A 1173 -37.58 4.88 30.51
C ASP A 1173 -38.52 3.99 31.35
N THR A 1174 -39.42 3.25 30.68
CA THR A 1174 -40.26 2.23 31.33
C THR A 1174 -39.41 1.13 31.95
N ALA A 1175 -38.37 0.66 31.26
CA ALA A 1175 -37.42 -0.31 31.82
C ALA A 1175 -36.64 0.27 33.04
N CYS A 1176 -36.24 1.54 33.00
CA CYS A 1176 -35.61 2.25 34.12
C CYS A 1176 -36.53 2.41 35.33
N ARG A 1177 -37.81 2.76 35.13
CA ARG A 1177 -38.80 2.87 36.23
C ARG A 1177 -39.24 1.49 36.77
N ALA A 1178 -39.17 0.45 35.95
CA ALA A 1178 -39.43 -0.94 36.37
C ALA A 1178 -38.26 -1.55 37.15
N TYR A 1179 -37.03 -1.07 36.92
CA TYR A 1179 -35.79 -1.59 37.51
C TYR A 1179 -35.73 -1.37 39.03
N LYS A 1180 -35.52 -2.45 39.79
CA LYS A 1180 -35.52 -2.48 41.26
C LYS A 1180 -34.28 -3.20 41.77
N PRO A 1181 -33.10 -2.53 41.80
CA PRO A 1181 -31.85 -3.16 42.18
C PRO A 1181 -31.78 -3.63 43.63
N SER A 1182 -30.98 -4.68 43.84
CA SER A 1182 -30.38 -4.99 45.15
C SER A 1182 -29.25 -4.00 45.48
N LYS A 1183 -28.89 -3.94 46.76
CA LYS A 1183 -27.79 -3.10 47.26
C LYS A 1183 -26.42 -3.74 46.96
N ILE A 1184 -25.48 -2.97 46.41
CA ILE A 1184 -24.07 -3.37 46.32
C ILE A 1184 -23.46 -3.35 47.73
N SER A 1185 -22.89 -4.49 48.14
CA SER A 1185 -22.38 -4.72 49.50
C SER A 1185 -20.87 -4.47 49.62
N GLU A 1186 -20.19 -4.55 48.50
CA GLU A 1186 -18.78 -4.29 48.26
C GLU A 1186 -18.51 -2.77 48.33
N LYS A 1187 -17.27 -2.38 48.61
CA LYS A 1187 -16.86 -0.97 48.50
C LYS A 1187 -16.48 -0.66 47.06
N VAL A 1188 -17.11 0.37 46.48
CA VAL A 1188 -16.85 0.82 45.11
C VAL A 1188 -16.45 2.29 45.13
N ASN A 1189 -15.41 2.65 44.37
CA ASN A 1189 -15.06 4.05 44.12
C ASN A 1189 -16.13 4.67 43.21
N ASN A 1190 -17.13 5.28 43.83
CA ASN A 1190 -18.29 5.82 43.14
C ASN A 1190 -18.33 7.35 43.23
N ILE A 1191 -18.67 8.00 42.11
CA ILE A 1191 -18.81 9.46 42.02
C ILE A 1191 -20.04 9.85 41.20
N LEU A 1192 -20.88 10.69 41.80
CA LEU A 1192 -21.97 11.39 41.14
C LEU A 1192 -21.47 12.77 40.72
N PHE A 1193 -21.38 13.00 39.43
CA PHE A 1193 -21.28 14.33 38.84
C PHE A 1193 -22.70 14.88 38.75
N ARG A 1194 -23.04 15.81 39.64
CA ARG A 1194 -24.38 16.38 39.79
C ARG A 1194 -24.44 17.74 39.11
N ALA A 1195 -25.40 17.94 38.23
CA ALA A 1195 -25.63 19.25 37.63
C ALA A 1195 -26.23 20.23 38.67
N THR A 1196 -25.81 21.49 38.67
CA THR A 1196 -26.32 22.53 39.59
C THR A 1196 -27.64 23.13 39.09
N LYS A 1197 -27.85 23.15 37.77
CA LYS A 1197 -28.98 23.79 37.09
C LYS A 1197 -30.02 22.71 36.75
N GLY A 1198 -31.15 22.70 37.45
CA GLY A 1198 -32.19 21.69 37.23
C GLY A 1198 -32.95 21.85 35.93
N TYR A 1199 -33.24 20.74 35.24
CA TYR A 1199 -33.93 20.70 33.96
C TYR A 1199 -35.46 20.50 34.05
N MET A 1200 -35.97 20.27 35.25
CA MET A 1200 -37.36 19.88 35.50
C MET A 1200 -37.86 20.47 36.82
N GLU A 1201 -39.18 20.62 36.96
CA GLU A 1201 -39.76 21.11 38.20
C GLU A 1201 -39.51 20.13 39.36
N GLY A 1202 -39.19 20.65 40.54
CA GLY A 1202 -38.87 19.83 41.71
C GLY A 1202 -37.43 19.30 41.75
N TYR A 1203 -36.63 19.41 40.69
CA TYR A 1203 -35.22 18.95 40.67
C TYR A 1203 -34.38 19.48 41.85
N LYS A 1204 -34.55 20.76 42.22
CA LYS A 1204 -33.90 21.40 43.38
C LYS A 1204 -34.35 20.84 44.74
N LYS A 1205 -35.41 20.03 44.79
CA LYS A 1205 -35.93 19.34 45.98
C LYS A 1205 -35.37 17.90 46.10
N LEU A 1206 -34.70 17.38 45.07
CA LEU A 1206 -34.09 16.04 45.07
C LEU A 1206 -32.90 15.99 46.04
N VAL A 1207 -32.81 14.91 46.81
CA VAL A 1207 -31.70 14.67 47.76
C VAL A 1207 -30.34 14.73 47.07
N GLN A 1208 -29.31 15.22 47.78
CA GLN A 1208 -28.00 15.58 47.20
C GLN A 1208 -27.31 14.44 46.45
N ASP A 1209 -27.54 13.20 46.86
CA ASP A 1209 -26.98 11.96 46.30
C ASP A 1209 -27.88 11.25 45.27
N TYR A 1210 -29.03 11.84 44.92
CA TYR A 1210 -30.13 11.19 44.20
C TYR A 1210 -30.52 9.81 44.76
N GLY A 1211 -30.34 9.59 46.08
CA GLY A 1211 -30.64 8.33 46.77
C GLY A 1211 -29.61 7.22 46.58
N TRP A 1212 -28.53 7.41 45.81
CA TRP A 1212 -27.52 6.39 45.57
C TRP A 1212 -26.88 5.85 46.85
N ASN A 1213 -26.79 6.61 47.95
CA ASN A 1213 -26.26 6.09 49.23
C ASN A 1213 -27.09 4.93 49.82
N LYS A 1214 -28.35 4.73 49.39
CA LYS A 1214 -29.15 3.56 49.79
C LYS A 1214 -28.69 2.29 49.06
N LEU A 1215 -28.18 2.41 47.84
CA LEU A 1215 -27.75 1.30 46.98
C LEU A 1215 -26.26 0.92 47.10
N PHE A 1216 -25.45 1.68 47.84
CA PHE A 1216 -24.02 1.42 48.06
C PHE A 1216 -23.65 1.16 49.53
N SER A 1217 -22.62 0.35 49.76
CA SER A 1217 -22.06 0.10 51.10
C SER A 1217 -21.36 1.33 51.68
N ASN A 1218 -20.59 2.04 50.86
CA ASN A 1218 -19.96 3.33 51.15
C ASN A 1218 -20.79 4.50 50.62
N LYS A 1219 -20.56 5.70 51.18
CA LYS A 1219 -21.17 6.92 50.63
C LYS A 1219 -20.61 7.21 49.23
N ILE A 1220 -21.48 7.69 48.34
CA ILE A 1220 -21.08 8.20 47.02
C ILE A 1220 -20.39 9.55 47.17
N GLN A 1221 -19.32 9.77 46.39
CA GLN A 1221 -18.70 11.08 46.30
C GLN A 1221 -19.56 11.97 45.40
N ILE A 1222 -19.87 13.19 45.84
CA ILE A 1222 -20.71 14.11 45.08
C ILE A 1222 -19.82 15.24 44.58
N SER A 1223 -19.78 15.40 43.26
CA SER A 1223 -19.15 16.52 42.57
C SER A 1223 -20.23 17.34 41.90
N HIS A 1224 -20.56 18.50 42.48
CA HIS A 1224 -21.32 19.52 41.75
C HIS A 1224 -20.50 20.00 40.54
N ILE A 1225 -21.17 20.10 39.40
CA ILE A 1225 -20.65 20.60 38.12
C ILE A 1225 -21.61 21.70 37.66
N ASP A 1226 -21.11 22.86 37.22
CA ASP A 1226 -21.97 24.02 36.92
C ASP A 1226 -22.67 23.96 35.55
N ALA A 1227 -23.35 22.85 35.30
CA ALA A 1227 -24.14 22.57 34.11
C ALA A 1227 -25.63 22.36 34.47
N ASN A 1228 -26.48 22.20 33.45
CA ASN A 1228 -27.76 21.48 33.58
C ASN A 1228 -27.57 19.99 33.20
N HIS A 1229 -28.65 19.19 33.28
CA HIS A 1229 -28.59 17.77 32.95
C HIS A 1229 -28.03 17.49 31.55
N PHE A 1230 -28.45 18.28 30.55
CA PHE A 1230 -28.07 18.10 29.15
C PHE A 1230 -26.67 18.66 28.81
N SER A 1231 -26.26 19.72 29.51
CA SER A 1231 -24.95 20.38 29.35
C SER A 1231 -23.83 19.81 30.23
N ILE A 1232 -24.09 18.75 31.02
CA ILE A 1232 -23.05 18.17 31.90
C ILE A 1232 -21.91 17.50 31.10
N THR A 1233 -22.17 17.22 29.82
CA THR A 1233 -21.22 16.69 28.84
C THR A 1233 -20.46 17.77 28.06
N ASP A 1234 -20.80 19.05 28.20
CA ASP A 1234 -20.17 20.16 27.46
C ASP A 1234 -18.68 20.32 27.78
N LYS A 1235 -17.97 21.12 26.98
CA LYS A 1235 -16.51 21.31 27.04
C LYS A 1235 -15.96 21.58 28.45
N GLU A 1236 -16.39 22.65 29.11
CA GLU A 1236 -15.86 23.01 30.44
C GLU A 1236 -16.28 22.03 31.55
N PRO A 1237 -17.56 21.59 31.64
CA PRO A 1237 -17.97 20.45 32.47
C PRO A 1237 -17.11 19.20 32.28
N SER A 1238 -16.89 18.76 31.04
CA SER A 1238 -16.07 17.59 30.71
C SER A 1238 -14.61 17.74 31.15
N ILE A 1239 -14.03 18.92 30.99
CA ILE A 1239 -12.69 19.26 31.50
C ILE A 1239 -12.62 19.14 33.03
N GLU A 1240 -13.65 19.58 33.76
CA GLU A 1240 -13.71 19.42 35.21
C GLU A 1240 -13.92 17.95 35.64
N ILE A 1241 -14.77 17.21 34.93
CA ILE A 1241 -15.08 15.80 35.16
C ILE A 1241 -13.82 14.93 34.95
N ALA A 1242 -13.11 15.08 33.83
CA ALA A 1242 -11.87 14.34 33.55
C ALA A 1242 -10.78 14.63 34.60
N LYS A 1243 -10.59 15.90 34.98
CA LYS A 1243 -9.67 16.30 36.07
C LYS A 1243 -10.04 15.62 37.40
N LYS A 1244 -11.32 15.56 37.74
CA LYS A 1244 -11.80 14.90 38.98
C LYS A 1244 -11.67 13.38 38.93
N ILE A 1245 -11.97 12.73 37.81
CA ILE A 1245 -11.75 11.28 37.61
C ILE A 1245 -10.26 10.94 37.74
N ASN A 1246 -9.39 11.66 37.03
CA ASN A 1246 -7.93 11.49 37.12
C ASN A 1246 -7.40 11.72 38.55
N ALA A 1247 -7.98 12.64 39.31
CA ALA A 1247 -7.63 12.86 40.72
C ALA A 1247 -8.13 11.75 41.67
N LEU A 1248 -9.20 11.01 41.32
CA LEU A 1248 -9.66 9.85 42.07
C LEU A 1248 -8.78 8.62 41.79
N LEU A 1249 -8.48 8.34 40.52
CA LEU A 1249 -7.63 7.22 40.11
C LEU A 1249 -6.21 7.36 40.68
N LYS A 1250 -5.64 8.58 40.70
CA LYS A 1250 -4.35 8.87 41.36
C LYS A 1250 -4.39 8.76 42.89
N LYS A 1251 -5.57 8.74 43.52
CA LYS A 1251 -5.74 8.50 44.97
C LYS A 1251 -5.94 7.02 45.30
N SER A 1252 -6.69 6.26 44.50
CA SER A 1252 -6.85 4.81 44.71
C SER A 1252 -5.50 4.09 44.61
N GLN A 1253 -4.65 4.48 43.66
CA GLN A 1253 -3.27 4.00 43.52
C GLN A 1253 -2.42 4.28 44.77
N LYS A 1254 -2.59 5.45 45.41
CA LYS A 1254 -1.91 5.84 46.66
C LYS A 1254 -2.54 5.29 47.94
N THR A 1255 -3.53 4.40 47.84
CA THR A 1255 -4.18 3.75 49.00
C THR A 1255 -4.09 2.21 48.93
N ASN A 1256 -3.47 1.67 47.87
CA ASN A 1256 -3.10 0.26 47.71
C ASN A 1256 -1.55 0.07 47.74
N LEU A 1257 -0.84 1.12 48.17
CA LEU A 1257 0.59 1.21 48.48
C LEU A 1257 0.71 1.80 49.90
#